data_AF-A0A6P4HQV4-F1
#
_entry.id   AF-A0A6P4HQV4-F1
#
_cell.length_a   1.000
_cell.length_b   1.000
_cell.length_c   1.000
_cell.angle_alpha   90.00
_cell.angle_beta   90.00
_cell.angle_gamma   90.00
#
_symmetry.space_group_name_H-M   'P 1'
#
loop_
_entity.id
_entity.type
_entity.pdbx_description
1 polymer ?
#
loop_
_entity_poly.entity_id
_entity_poly.type
_entity_poly.pdbx_seq_one_letter_code
_entity_poly.pdbx_strand_id
1 'polypeptide(L)'
;MGASRSAVRSLEERSEEAGIKMTDLRRILFHGLLEAGPRATAVEIWKTLGRIMEQGHVPSQGSIQRNLNLFLERGILRRDVTPDRQWLYSVAPEPRAALAITFVEAGTGRKIACHAPEVATLLRRVAAEHGLAVQGAAITVTSSAGDGTSSLKFIVWSVHRPVATTLLLLSAVLSGLMALPRLPVSDLPDVDLPVISVSASNAGGSPEVMARTVAAPLERHLGNIAGVTQMMSTSTRGETSISLGFELGRDLNGAARDVEAAIRAARRDLPTTPGSDPSYHRANPNATPVLILAVTPGMQPMPRLYDLVNTTLRPMLLQVPGVGDVMLMGSSAPAVRVEMNPLLFFKYGMGFENLRAALASANAHTPKGAIDMAGQRYQLAVNDQADHAAAYRDLVIAYKNGRPIRLRDVATVTDSMQDVNAAAFFDGTPALTLMVRAQPGANLVGIVEAVKARLPQLRTLMPPGADITVARDGSAVIRSSLHHTLVTLLAACILALAVVWVFLRSWTASIAAAIIVPCCLIASLGPMHLAGFGLDNLSLMALTVVTGLVVDDAIVVIENIIRMREQGLSINEAAIAGASEVAFTLLSITVSVLAVFLPIGLASGLTGRLFREFAGTVGITVTVSLVLSCVVTPCLTALCMRFAENRTAVHPE
;
A
#
# COMPACT_ATOMS: atom_id res chain seq x y z
N MET A 1 6.37 -81.17 -29.26
CA MET A 1 6.49 -81.21 -30.74
C MET A 1 5.29 -80.49 -31.33
N GLY A 2 5.53 -79.52 -32.21
CA GLY A 2 4.53 -78.84 -33.07
C GLY A 2 3.73 -77.70 -32.40
N ALA A 3 3.73 -76.45 -32.83
CA ALA A 3 4.44 -75.83 -33.94
C ALA A 3 4.56 -74.32 -33.68
N SER A 4 5.79 -73.88 -33.43
CA SER A 4 6.23 -72.49 -33.34
C SER A 4 6.34 -71.82 -34.72
N ARG A 5 5.29 -71.86 -35.54
CA ARG A 5 5.20 -71.09 -36.79
C ARG A 5 3.94 -70.20 -36.89
N SER A 6 3.00 -70.30 -35.95
CA SER A 6 1.75 -69.51 -35.95
C SER A 6 1.78 -68.25 -35.09
N ALA A 7 2.58 -68.21 -34.02
CA ALA A 7 2.59 -67.06 -33.09
C ALA A 7 3.12 -65.78 -33.74
N VAL A 8 4.08 -65.92 -34.66
CA VAL A 8 4.63 -64.80 -35.44
C VAL A 8 3.65 -64.36 -36.53
N ARG A 9 2.94 -65.31 -37.16
CA ARG A 9 1.96 -65.00 -38.23
C ARG A 9 0.62 -64.46 -37.69
N SER A 10 0.21 -64.80 -36.46
CA SER A 10 -1.01 -64.26 -35.83
C SER A 10 -0.82 -62.85 -35.24
N LEU A 11 0.43 -62.50 -34.89
CA LEU A 11 0.84 -61.13 -34.58
C LEU A 11 0.85 -60.24 -35.83
N GLU A 12 1.20 -60.79 -37.00
CA GLU A 12 1.14 -60.10 -38.29
C GLU A 12 -0.30 -59.89 -38.80
N GLU A 13 -1.14 -60.94 -38.87
CA GLU A 13 -2.52 -60.83 -39.38
C GLU A 13 -3.45 -59.96 -38.51
N ARG A 14 -3.35 -60.04 -37.18
CA ARG A 14 -4.22 -59.24 -36.28
C ARG A 14 -3.77 -57.79 -36.14
N SER A 15 -2.59 -57.45 -36.65
CA SER A 15 -2.17 -56.07 -36.86
C SER A 15 -2.69 -55.49 -38.18
N GLU A 16 -3.15 -56.31 -39.13
CA GLU A 16 -3.76 -55.85 -40.38
C GLU A 16 -5.30 -55.69 -40.28
N GLU A 17 -6.00 -56.45 -39.43
CA GLU A 17 -7.42 -56.19 -39.08
C GLU A 17 -7.61 -55.02 -38.09
N ALA A 18 -6.52 -54.38 -37.70
CA ALA A 18 -6.44 -53.10 -37.02
C ALA A 18 -7.05 -51.95 -37.84
N GLY A 19 -8.38 -51.96 -37.97
CA GLY A 19 -9.12 -50.70 -37.92
C GLY A 19 -8.88 -49.92 -36.61
N ILE A 20 -8.14 -50.49 -35.65
CA ILE A 20 -7.92 -49.97 -34.30
C ILE A 20 -6.45 -50.05 -33.91
N LYS A 21 -6.01 -48.95 -33.31
CA LYS A 21 -4.65 -48.43 -33.32
C LYS A 21 -3.79 -48.96 -32.18
N MET A 22 -2.53 -49.20 -32.52
CA MET A 22 -1.37 -49.52 -31.68
C MET A 22 -1.01 -48.42 -30.64
N THR A 23 -1.91 -47.48 -30.34
CA THR A 23 -1.70 -46.26 -29.51
C THR A 23 -1.63 -46.54 -28.01
N ASP A 24 -2.20 -47.65 -27.52
CA ASP A 24 -2.26 -47.96 -26.08
C ASP A 24 -1.16 -48.92 -25.60
N LEU A 25 -0.60 -49.77 -26.47
CA LEU A 25 0.62 -50.54 -26.18
C LEU A 25 1.86 -49.63 -26.02
N ARG A 26 1.77 -48.44 -26.61
CA ARG A 26 2.79 -47.39 -26.69
C ARG A 26 3.05 -46.67 -25.37
N ARG A 27 2.05 -46.60 -24.47
CA ARG A 27 2.15 -45.92 -23.16
C ARG A 27 2.88 -46.74 -22.09
N ILE A 28 2.91 -48.06 -22.23
CA ILE A 28 3.38 -49.00 -21.19
C ILE A 28 4.87 -49.34 -21.35
N LEU A 29 5.36 -49.48 -22.59
CA LEU A 29 6.71 -49.99 -22.88
C LEU A 29 7.84 -48.96 -22.76
N PHE A 30 7.54 -47.66 -22.92
CA PHE A 30 8.57 -46.62 -22.95
C PHE A 30 8.94 -46.12 -21.55
N HIS A 31 8.00 -46.11 -20.60
CA HIS A 31 8.24 -45.60 -19.24
C HIS A 31 8.98 -46.59 -18.33
N GLY A 32 8.74 -47.90 -18.50
CA GLY A 32 9.40 -48.95 -17.71
C GLY A 32 10.89 -49.15 -18.03
N LEU A 33 11.32 -48.75 -19.24
CA LEU A 33 12.71 -48.91 -19.69
C LEU A 33 13.63 -47.75 -19.27
N LEU A 34 13.09 -46.65 -18.73
CA LEU A 34 13.82 -45.39 -18.54
C LEU A 34 13.97 -44.91 -17.08
N GLU A 35 13.24 -45.48 -16.11
CA GLU A 35 13.36 -45.10 -14.67
C GLU A 35 14.21 -46.06 -13.82
N ALA A 36 14.76 -47.12 -14.41
CA ALA A 36 15.70 -47.99 -13.72
C ALA A 36 17.03 -47.25 -13.52
N GLY A 37 17.22 -46.69 -12.32
CA GLY A 37 18.50 -46.10 -11.90
C GLY A 37 19.69 -47.05 -12.13
N PRO A 38 20.93 -46.56 -12.05
CA PRO A 38 22.11 -47.13 -12.73
C PRO A 38 22.53 -48.58 -12.35
N ARG A 39 21.78 -49.29 -11.49
CA ARG A 39 22.01 -50.70 -11.10
C ARG A 39 20.75 -51.56 -10.83
N ALA A 40 19.53 -51.17 -11.23
CA ALA A 40 18.31 -51.93 -10.86
C ALA A 40 18.12 -53.26 -11.63
N THR A 41 17.53 -54.27 -10.97
CA THR A 41 17.23 -55.59 -11.57
C THR A 41 15.77 -55.71 -12.06
N ALA A 42 15.51 -56.58 -13.04
CA ALA A 42 14.24 -56.68 -13.77
C ALA A 42 12.97 -56.87 -12.90
N VAL A 43 13.10 -57.40 -11.68
CA VAL A 43 12.00 -57.60 -10.73
C VAL A 43 11.58 -56.29 -10.03
N GLU A 44 12.52 -55.38 -9.79
CA GLU A 44 12.26 -54.07 -9.18
C GLU A 44 11.58 -53.13 -10.18
N ILE A 45 11.95 -53.22 -11.45
CA ILE A 45 11.33 -52.49 -12.56
C ILE A 45 9.82 -52.78 -12.65
N TRP A 46 9.44 -54.05 -12.41
CA TRP A 46 8.03 -54.48 -12.42
C TRP A 46 7.21 -53.95 -11.23
N LYS A 47 7.81 -53.85 -10.04
CA LYS A 47 7.14 -53.28 -8.85
C LYS A 47 6.89 -51.78 -8.97
N THR A 48 7.75 -51.06 -9.68
CA THR A 48 7.62 -49.62 -9.92
C THR A 48 6.58 -49.33 -11.01
N LEU A 49 6.56 -50.15 -12.07
CA LEU A 49 5.51 -50.13 -13.11
C LEU A 49 4.11 -50.34 -12.51
N GLY A 50 3.96 -51.28 -11.57
CA GLY A 50 2.67 -51.50 -10.88
C GLY A 50 2.17 -50.30 -10.08
N ARG A 51 3.08 -49.52 -9.47
CA ARG A 51 2.74 -48.32 -8.67
C ARG A 51 2.35 -47.11 -9.53
N ILE A 52 2.94 -47.00 -10.72
CA ILE A 52 2.70 -45.90 -11.67
C ILE A 52 1.41 -46.15 -12.47
N MET A 53 1.10 -47.41 -12.75
CA MET A 53 -0.18 -47.80 -13.37
C MET A 53 -1.40 -47.38 -12.55
N GLU A 54 -1.28 -47.21 -11.23
CA GLU A 54 -2.34 -46.67 -10.37
C GLU A 54 -2.50 -45.14 -10.48
N GLN A 55 -1.56 -44.39 -11.08
CA GLN A 55 -1.49 -42.92 -10.99
C GLN A 55 -1.56 -42.13 -12.31
N GLY A 56 -1.57 -42.79 -13.47
CA GLY A 56 -2.07 -42.21 -14.74
C GLY A 56 -1.44 -40.92 -15.28
N HIS A 57 -0.11 -40.72 -15.22
CA HIS A 57 0.55 -39.48 -15.67
C HIS A 57 1.12 -39.50 -17.11
N VAL A 58 1.11 -38.35 -17.80
CA VAL A 58 1.69 -38.11 -19.14
C VAL A 58 3.05 -37.40 -19.01
N PRO A 59 4.12 -37.83 -19.71
CA PRO A 59 5.47 -37.25 -19.54
C PRO A 59 5.62 -35.88 -20.23
N SER A 60 6.36 -34.96 -19.57
CA SER A 60 6.70 -33.63 -20.08
C SER A 60 7.86 -33.68 -21.09
N GLN A 61 7.94 -32.69 -21.99
CA GLN A 61 9.01 -32.63 -23.00
C GLN A 61 10.42 -32.54 -22.41
N GLY A 62 10.58 -31.99 -21.20
CA GLY A 62 11.86 -31.96 -20.48
C GLY A 62 12.40 -33.35 -20.16
N SER A 63 11.52 -34.29 -19.80
CA SER A 63 11.90 -35.70 -19.58
C SER A 63 12.33 -36.39 -20.88
N ILE A 64 11.70 -36.04 -22.00
CA ILE A 64 12.07 -36.56 -23.34
C ILE A 64 13.47 -36.07 -23.75
N GLN A 65 13.77 -34.78 -23.53
CA GLN A 65 15.06 -34.18 -23.85
C GLN A 65 16.20 -34.75 -22.99
N ARG A 66 15.96 -34.92 -21.69
CA ARG A 66 16.94 -35.52 -20.75
C ARG A 66 17.30 -36.96 -21.16
N ASN A 67 16.31 -37.73 -21.61
CA ASN A 67 16.52 -39.12 -22.04
C ASN A 67 17.25 -39.22 -23.39
N LEU A 68 17.00 -38.32 -24.34
CA LEU A 68 17.74 -38.24 -25.60
C LEU A 68 19.23 -37.92 -25.38
N ASN A 69 19.54 -37.06 -24.42
CA ASN A 69 20.94 -36.77 -24.03
C ASN A 69 21.62 -38.00 -23.40
N LEU A 70 20.89 -38.81 -22.64
CA LEU A 70 21.39 -40.06 -22.06
C LEU A 70 21.77 -41.11 -23.15
N PHE A 71 21.06 -41.12 -24.27
CA PHE A 71 21.40 -41.94 -25.45
C PHE A 71 22.59 -41.40 -26.26
N LEU A 72 22.83 -40.08 -26.25
CA LEU A 72 24.05 -39.48 -26.80
C LEU A 72 25.28 -39.84 -25.95
N GLU A 73 25.18 -39.73 -24.63
CA GLU A 73 26.27 -40.08 -23.69
C GLU A 73 26.69 -41.55 -23.79
N ARG A 74 25.74 -42.43 -24.12
CA ARG A 74 26.01 -43.87 -24.34
C ARG A 74 26.45 -44.22 -25.76
N GLY A 75 26.59 -43.25 -26.66
CA GLY A 75 27.07 -43.44 -28.04
C GLY A 75 26.10 -44.21 -28.94
N ILE A 76 24.80 -44.22 -28.61
CA ILE A 76 23.74 -44.90 -29.38
C ILE A 76 23.19 -43.96 -30.46
N LEU A 77 23.10 -42.67 -30.12
CA LEU A 77 22.73 -41.59 -31.05
C LEU A 77 23.93 -40.68 -31.30
N ARG A 78 23.94 -40.02 -32.45
CA ARG A 78 24.81 -38.91 -32.81
C ARG A 78 23.96 -37.65 -33.01
N ARG A 79 24.47 -36.50 -32.55
CA ARG A 79 23.82 -35.19 -32.70
C ARG A 79 24.55 -34.39 -33.76
N ASP A 80 23.86 -34.10 -34.85
CA ASP A 80 24.33 -33.19 -35.89
C ASP A 80 23.44 -31.93 -35.90
N VAL A 81 24.02 -30.77 -36.19
CA VAL A 81 23.30 -29.48 -36.22
C VAL A 81 23.08 -29.08 -37.66
N THR A 82 21.83 -28.86 -38.06
CA THR A 82 21.53 -28.35 -39.40
C THR A 82 21.87 -26.85 -39.49
N PRO A 83 22.07 -26.30 -40.72
CA PRO A 83 22.36 -24.88 -40.92
C PRO A 83 21.35 -23.92 -40.25
N ASP A 84 20.10 -24.38 -40.05
CA ASP A 84 19.01 -23.63 -39.42
C ASP A 84 18.95 -23.77 -37.88
N ARG A 85 20.05 -24.23 -37.24
CA ARG A 85 20.16 -24.45 -35.78
C ARG A 85 19.12 -25.41 -35.19
N GLN A 86 18.70 -26.42 -35.96
CA GLN A 86 17.90 -27.53 -35.44
C GLN A 86 18.79 -28.71 -35.06
N TRP A 87 18.39 -29.42 -34.01
CA TRP A 87 19.09 -30.62 -33.54
C TRP A 87 18.58 -31.85 -34.30
N LEU A 88 19.46 -32.47 -35.08
CA LEU A 88 19.20 -33.71 -35.79
C LEU A 88 19.85 -34.87 -35.02
N TYR A 89 19.05 -35.83 -34.57
CA TYR A 89 19.55 -37.03 -33.88
C TYR A 89 19.52 -38.22 -34.83
N SER A 90 20.69 -38.78 -35.15
CA SER A 90 20.85 -39.94 -36.04
C SER A 90 21.40 -41.15 -35.27
N VAL A 91 21.10 -42.37 -35.72
CA VAL A 91 21.66 -43.59 -35.11
C VAL A 91 23.14 -43.72 -35.49
N ALA A 92 24.01 -43.97 -34.52
CA ALA A 92 25.45 -44.12 -34.76
C ALA A 92 25.74 -45.38 -35.61
N PRO A 93 26.62 -45.31 -36.63
CA PRO A 93 26.89 -46.44 -37.53
C PRO A 93 27.62 -47.62 -36.86
N GLU A 94 28.36 -47.38 -35.76
CA GLU A 94 28.95 -48.41 -34.89
C GLU A 94 28.69 -48.06 -33.41
N PRO A 95 27.60 -48.56 -32.80
CA PRO A 95 27.31 -48.29 -31.39
C PRO A 95 28.31 -49.02 -30.48
N ARG A 96 28.87 -48.32 -29.48
CA ARG A 96 29.86 -48.87 -28.52
C ARG A 96 29.37 -50.08 -27.70
N ALA A 97 28.08 -50.40 -27.73
CA ALA A 97 27.50 -51.58 -27.10
C ALA A 97 26.59 -52.30 -28.10
N ALA A 98 26.85 -53.60 -28.32
CA ALA A 98 25.94 -54.46 -29.07
C ALA A 98 24.61 -54.57 -28.32
N LEU A 99 23.58 -53.84 -28.78
CA LEU A 99 22.23 -53.94 -28.23
C LEU A 99 21.59 -55.26 -28.68
N ALA A 100 21.55 -56.24 -27.77
CA ALA A 100 20.61 -57.35 -27.82
C ALA A 100 19.62 -57.17 -26.65
N ILE A 101 18.48 -56.53 -26.92
CA ILE A 101 17.41 -56.42 -25.91
C ILE A 101 16.75 -57.79 -25.84
N THR A 102 16.94 -58.49 -24.71
CA THR A 102 16.42 -59.85 -24.54
C THR A 102 15.12 -59.82 -23.73
N PHE A 103 13.98 -59.96 -24.41
CA PHE A 103 12.66 -60.10 -23.80
C PHE A 103 12.49 -61.50 -23.23
N VAL A 104 11.96 -61.62 -22.01
CA VAL A 104 11.59 -62.92 -21.45
C VAL A 104 10.07 -63.03 -21.51
N GLU A 105 9.58 -64.00 -22.28
CA GLU A 105 8.16 -64.28 -22.43
C GLU A 105 7.56 -64.69 -21.08
N ALA A 106 6.57 -63.91 -20.61
CA ALA A 106 5.95 -64.13 -19.32
C ALA A 106 5.07 -65.39 -19.34
N GLY A 107 5.35 -66.31 -18.41
CA GLY A 107 4.68 -67.61 -18.28
C GLY A 107 5.52 -68.81 -18.78
N THR A 108 6.47 -68.60 -19.70
CA THR A 108 7.30 -69.68 -20.29
C THR A 108 8.81 -69.48 -20.06
N GLY A 109 9.25 -68.26 -19.75
CA GLY A 109 10.65 -67.96 -19.44
C GLY A 109 11.58 -67.91 -20.66
N ARG A 110 11.04 -67.87 -21.87
CA ARG A 110 11.86 -67.91 -23.10
C ARG A 110 12.39 -66.52 -23.48
N LYS A 111 13.69 -66.46 -23.74
CA LYS A 111 14.44 -65.24 -24.10
C LYS A 111 14.38 -64.96 -25.61
N ILE A 112 13.96 -63.77 -26.01
CA ILE A 112 13.85 -63.29 -27.40
C ILE A 112 14.70 -62.04 -27.56
N ALA A 113 15.70 -62.04 -28.43
CA ALA A 113 16.59 -60.91 -28.64
C ALA A 113 16.15 -60.04 -29.84
N CYS A 114 15.96 -58.73 -29.62
CA CYS A 114 15.79 -57.74 -30.70
C CYS A 114 17.12 -57.05 -31.03
N HIS A 115 17.31 -56.74 -32.31
CA HIS A 115 18.49 -56.02 -32.83
C HIS A 115 18.16 -54.57 -33.23
N ALA A 116 19.21 -53.74 -33.30
CA ALA A 116 19.16 -52.29 -33.50
C ALA A 116 18.25 -51.76 -34.65
N PRO A 117 18.07 -52.46 -35.80
CA PRO A 117 17.18 -51.99 -36.87
C PRO A 117 15.69 -51.95 -36.47
N GLU A 118 15.26 -52.86 -35.59
CA GLU A 118 13.85 -52.97 -35.18
C GLU A 118 13.47 -51.88 -34.16
N VAL A 119 14.41 -51.52 -33.28
CA VAL A 119 14.28 -50.41 -32.32
C VAL A 119 14.17 -49.06 -33.05
N ALA A 120 14.95 -48.87 -34.12
CA ALA A 120 14.88 -47.68 -34.96
C ALA A 120 13.50 -47.54 -35.66
N THR A 121 12.89 -48.66 -36.03
CA THR A 121 11.57 -48.69 -36.69
C THR A 121 10.43 -48.35 -35.71
N LEU A 122 10.55 -48.78 -34.45
CA LEU A 122 9.63 -48.45 -33.37
C LEU A 122 9.69 -46.95 -32.99
N LEU A 123 10.91 -46.40 -32.88
CA LEU A 123 11.14 -44.98 -32.59
C LEU A 123 10.61 -44.04 -33.68
N ARG A 124 10.78 -44.41 -34.97
CA ARG A 124 10.25 -43.63 -36.11
C ARG A 124 8.72 -43.50 -36.06
N ARG A 125 8.02 -44.59 -35.74
CA ARG A 125 6.55 -44.57 -35.66
C ARG A 125 6.13 -43.65 -34.50
N VAL A 126 6.78 -43.73 -33.33
CA VAL A 126 6.46 -42.92 -32.12
C VAL A 126 6.68 -41.43 -32.37
N ALA A 127 7.75 -41.07 -33.06
CA ALA A 127 8.02 -39.68 -33.46
C ALA A 127 6.94 -39.11 -34.39
N ALA A 128 6.45 -39.91 -35.36
CA ALA A 128 5.39 -39.51 -36.29
C ALA A 128 4.02 -39.26 -35.60
N GLU A 129 3.74 -39.94 -34.48
CA GLU A 129 2.46 -39.81 -33.76
C GLU A 129 2.43 -38.62 -32.78
N HIS A 130 3.58 -37.99 -32.55
CA HIS A 130 3.72 -36.82 -31.66
C HIS A 130 4.23 -35.57 -32.40
N GLY A 131 4.09 -35.54 -33.73
CA GLY A 131 4.34 -34.35 -34.55
C GLY A 131 5.82 -34.01 -34.75
N LEU A 132 6.74 -34.95 -34.52
CA LEU A 132 8.18 -34.75 -34.76
C LEU A 132 8.51 -35.10 -36.22
N ALA A 133 9.24 -34.21 -36.90
CA ALA A 133 9.59 -34.41 -38.31
C ALA A 133 10.72 -35.45 -38.45
N VAL A 134 10.42 -36.56 -39.14
CA VAL A 134 11.38 -37.65 -39.38
C VAL A 134 11.84 -37.59 -40.84
N GLN A 135 13.15 -37.46 -41.07
CA GLN A 135 13.77 -37.59 -42.39
C GLN A 135 14.78 -38.73 -42.36
N GLY A 136 14.47 -39.84 -43.05
CA GLY A 136 15.33 -41.02 -43.11
C GLY A 136 15.53 -41.71 -41.75
N ALA A 137 16.78 -41.97 -41.36
CA ALA A 137 17.16 -42.57 -40.07
C ALA A 137 17.34 -41.54 -38.93
N ALA A 138 16.97 -40.28 -39.17
CA ALA A 138 17.16 -39.19 -38.22
C ALA A 138 15.83 -38.60 -37.73
N ILE A 139 15.76 -38.32 -36.43
CA ILE A 139 14.61 -37.67 -35.78
C ILE A 139 14.97 -36.20 -35.59
N THR A 140 14.19 -35.31 -36.20
CA THR A 140 14.33 -33.87 -36.05
C THR A 140 13.36 -33.42 -34.97
N VAL A 141 13.90 -33.08 -33.79
CA VAL A 141 13.09 -32.42 -32.77
C VAL A 141 13.11 -30.94 -33.10
N THR A 142 12.10 -30.46 -33.81
CA THR A 142 11.80 -29.04 -33.84
C THR A 142 11.50 -28.63 -32.41
N SER A 143 12.35 -27.78 -31.83
CA SER A 143 12.04 -26.97 -30.66
C SER A 143 10.87 -26.04 -31.03
N SER A 144 9.67 -26.62 -31.17
CA SER A 144 8.42 -25.90 -31.04
C SER A 144 8.30 -25.61 -29.57
N ALA A 145 8.90 -24.51 -29.16
CA ALA A 145 8.72 -23.97 -27.84
C ALA A 145 7.24 -23.56 -27.74
N GLY A 146 6.43 -24.47 -27.23
CA GLY A 146 5.02 -24.26 -26.95
C GLY A 146 4.91 -23.22 -25.84
N ASP A 147 4.36 -22.06 -26.18
CA ASP A 147 3.70 -21.03 -25.34
C ASP A 147 4.22 -20.71 -23.92
N GLY A 148 5.47 -21.05 -23.62
CA GLY A 148 6.32 -20.47 -22.57
C GLY A 148 7.47 -19.64 -23.15
N THR A 149 7.45 -19.33 -24.45
CA THR A 149 8.55 -18.70 -25.21
C THR A 149 8.79 -17.23 -24.90
N SER A 150 7.88 -16.54 -24.21
CA SER A 150 8.06 -15.13 -23.91
C SER A 150 9.15 -14.92 -22.86
N SER A 151 9.14 -15.68 -21.76
CA SER A 151 10.11 -15.54 -20.65
C SER A 151 11.55 -15.87 -21.09
N LEU A 152 11.74 -16.91 -21.90
CA LEU A 152 13.03 -17.29 -22.49
C LEU A 152 13.61 -16.21 -23.41
N LYS A 153 12.77 -15.52 -24.20
CA LYS A 153 13.22 -14.44 -25.09
C LYS A 153 13.74 -13.22 -24.30
N PHE A 154 13.10 -12.89 -23.18
CA PHE A 154 13.54 -11.78 -22.33
C PHE A 154 14.88 -12.06 -21.67
N ILE A 155 15.08 -13.24 -21.08
CA ILE A 155 16.36 -13.61 -20.44
C ILE A 155 17.51 -13.57 -21.45
N VAL A 156 17.31 -14.15 -22.64
CA VAL A 156 18.31 -14.13 -23.72
C VAL A 156 18.62 -12.69 -24.16
N TRP A 157 17.60 -11.85 -24.31
CA TRP A 157 17.75 -10.44 -24.67
C TRP A 157 18.60 -9.67 -23.64
N SER A 158 18.33 -9.87 -22.34
CA SER A 158 19.03 -9.18 -21.26
C SER A 158 20.53 -9.46 -21.21
N VAL A 159 20.91 -10.73 -21.45
CA VAL A 159 22.32 -11.16 -21.44
C VAL A 159 23.07 -10.63 -22.66
N HIS A 160 22.43 -10.58 -23.83
CA HIS A 160 23.05 -10.08 -25.07
C HIS A 160 23.12 -8.55 -25.15
N ARG A 161 22.28 -7.82 -24.39
CA ARG A 161 22.26 -6.35 -24.39
C ARG A 161 22.56 -5.76 -23.00
N PRO A 162 23.80 -5.90 -22.49
CA PRO A 162 24.14 -5.46 -21.14
C PRO A 162 23.94 -3.97 -20.89
N VAL A 163 24.13 -3.12 -21.91
CA VAL A 163 23.88 -1.67 -21.81
C VAL A 163 22.38 -1.38 -21.62
N ALA A 164 21.50 -2.08 -22.34
CA ALA A 164 20.06 -1.88 -22.20
C ALA A 164 19.57 -2.35 -20.83
N THR A 165 20.07 -3.49 -20.34
CA THR A 165 19.69 -4.06 -19.04
C THR A 165 20.16 -3.19 -17.86
N THR A 166 21.37 -2.62 -17.94
CA THR A 166 21.88 -1.70 -16.92
C THR A 166 21.14 -0.36 -16.93
N LEU A 167 20.76 0.16 -18.09
CA LEU A 167 19.88 1.33 -18.21
C LEU A 167 18.48 1.05 -17.64
N LEU A 168 17.94 -0.15 -17.82
CA LEU A 168 16.66 -0.57 -17.23
C LEU A 168 16.77 -0.57 -15.70
N LEU A 169 17.80 -1.20 -15.14
CA LEU A 169 18.06 -1.16 -13.69
C LEU A 169 18.18 0.28 -13.18
N LEU A 170 18.97 1.10 -13.86
CA LEU A 170 19.15 2.51 -13.49
C LEU A 170 17.83 3.29 -13.54
N SER A 171 17.00 3.04 -14.54
CA SER A 171 15.67 3.68 -14.66
C SER A 171 14.72 3.26 -13.54
N ALA A 172 14.75 2.00 -13.13
CA ALA A 172 13.95 1.48 -12.02
C ALA A 172 14.40 2.09 -10.69
N VAL A 173 15.72 2.15 -10.45
CA VAL A 173 16.29 2.79 -9.25
C VAL A 173 15.99 4.30 -9.24
N LEU A 174 16.12 4.97 -10.38
CA LEU A 174 15.83 6.40 -10.49
C LEU A 174 14.34 6.69 -10.25
N SER A 175 13.45 5.83 -10.76
CA SER A 175 12.00 5.91 -10.47
C SER A 175 11.74 5.84 -8.96
N GLY A 176 12.38 4.90 -8.26
CA GLY A 176 12.33 4.78 -6.81
C GLY A 176 12.86 6.01 -6.06
N LEU A 177 14.03 6.49 -6.45
CA LEU A 177 14.66 7.69 -5.85
C LEU A 177 13.82 8.95 -6.06
N MET A 178 13.17 9.10 -7.23
CA MET A 178 12.26 10.22 -7.51
C MET A 178 10.94 10.12 -6.75
N ALA A 179 10.50 8.91 -6.41
CA ALA A 179 9.32 8.68 -5.58
C ALA A 179 9.57 8.97 -4.09
N LEU A 180 10.78 8.73 -3.59
CA LEU A 180 11.16 8.90 -2.19
C LEU A 180 10.71 10.25 -1.55
N PRO A 181 10.96 11.43 -2.15
CA PRO A 181 10.51 12.71 -1.57
C PRO A 181 9.00 12.97 -1.72
N ARG A 182 8.29 12.19 -2.54
CA ARG A 182 6.84 12.36 -2.82
C ARG A 182 5.96 11.39 -2.06
N LEU A 183 6.53 10.36 -1.45
CA LEU A 183 5.79 9.42 -0.62
C LEU A 183 5.37 10.12 0.68
N PRO A 184 4.06 10.08 1.05
CA PRO A 184 3.61 10.62 2.32
C PRO A 184 4.23 9.83 3.47
N VAL A 185 4.58 10.53 4.54
CA VAL A 185 5.32 9.96 5.68
C VAL A 185 4.45 10.04 6.94
N SER A 186 4.13 8.87 7.50
CA SER A 186 3.17 8.72 8.61
C SER A 186 3.57 7.58 9.55
N ASP A 187 2.99 7.52 10.75
CA ASP A 187 3.23 6.40 11.70
C ASP A 187 2.48 5.13 11.29
N LEU A 188 1.26 5.31 10.79
CA LEU A 188 0.35 4.29 10.31
C LEU A 188 -0.17 4.70 8.93
N PRO A 189 -0.64 3.73 8.12
CA PRO A 189 -1.40 4.00 6.91
C PRO A 189 -2.54 4.96 7.17
N ASP A 190 -2.78 5.86 6.23
CA ASP A 190 -3.90 6.77 6.35
C ASP A 190 -5.21 6.04 6.00
N VAL A 191 -5.93 5.64 7.03
CA VAL A 191 -7.27 5.08 6.84
C VAL A 191 -8.29 6.19 6.99
N ASP A 192 -8.74 6.69 5.84
CA ASP A 192 -9.87 7.62 5.76
C ASP A 192 -11.13 6.98 6.35
N LEU A 193 -11.36 7.20 7.64
CA LEU A 193 -12.65 6.92 8.27
C LEU A 193 -13.60 8.02 7.81
N PRO A 194 -14.63 7.70 7.00
CA PRO A 194 -15.54 8.73 6.52
C PRO A 194 -16.47 9.08 7.68
N VAL A 195 -16.01 10.00 8.52
CA VAL A 195 -16.76 10.52 9.66
C VAL A 195 -17.03 12.00 9.44
N ILE A 196 -18.27 12.40 9.68
CA ILE A 196 -18.67 13.80 9.67
C ILE A 196 -19.16 14.14 11.07
N SER A 197 -18.57 15.20 11.64
CA SER A 197 -19.05 15.75 12.90
C SER A 197 -19.99 16.91 12.61
N VAL A 198 -21.15 16.87 13.25
CA VAL A 198 -22.14 17.94 13.26
C VAL A 198 -22.17 18.49 14.68
N SER A 199 -22.00 19.79 14.83
CA SER A 199 -22.10 20.48 16.11
C SER A 199 -23.25 21.48 16.07
N ALA A 200 -23.97 21.59 17.18
CA ALA A 200 -25.00 22.59 17.37
C ALA A 200 -24.94 23.09 18.81
N SER A 201 -25.17 24.38 19.00
CA SER A 201 -25.20 24.98 20.33
C SER A 201 -26.61 25.51 20.63
N ASN A 202 -27.00 25.57 21.90
CA ASN A 202 -28.17 26.32 22.32
C ASN A 202 -27.94 26.82 23.74
N ALA A 203 -27.61 28.10 23.85
CA ALA A 203 -27.16 28.71 25.10
C ALA A 203 -28.15 28.46 26.26
N GLY A 204 -27.62 28.01 27.40
CA GLY A 204 -28.42 27.77 28.61
C GLY A 204 -29.20 26.45 28.63
N GLY A 205 -29.14 25.63 27.58
CA GLY A 205 -29.76 24.30 27.57
C GLY A 205 -29.07 23.31 28.53
N SER A 206 -29.86 22.61 29.35
CA SER A 206 -29.35 21.44 30.08
C SER A 206 -29.06 20.28 29.12
N PRO A 207 -28.20 19.31 29.46
CA PRO A 207 -27.94 18.15 28.60
C PRO A 207 -29.21 17.43 28.12
N GLU A 208 -30.23 17.34 28.98
CA GLU A 208 -31.53 16.72 28.64
C GLU A 208 -32.33 17.56 27.65
N VAL A 209 -32.31 18.90 27.82
CA VAL A 209 -32.96 19.83 26.88
C VAL A 209 -32.24 19.79 25.53
N MET A 210 -30.92 19.81 25.53
CA MET A 210 -30.09 19.68 24.32
C MET A 210 -30.39 18.37 23.58
N ALA A 211 -30.43 17.25 24.30
CA ALA A 211 -30.75 15.95 23.71
C ALA A 211 -32.14 15.92 23.05
N ARG A 212 -33.17 16.51 23.69
CA ARG A 212 -34.55 16.47 23.18
C ARG A 212 -34.84 17.51 22.09
N THR A 213 -34.28 18.71 22.20
CA THR A 213 -34.63 19.85 21.36
C THR A 213 -33.65 20.11 20.22
N VAL A 214 -32.42 19.59 20.33
CA VAL A 214 -31.36 19.79 19.32
C VAL A 214 -30.90 18.46 18.75
N ALA A 215 -30.47 17.52 19.60
CA ALA A 215 -29.93 16.24 19.13
C ALA A 215 -31.00 15.38 18.43
N ALA A 216 -32.14 15.11 19.08
CA ALA A 216 -33.16 14.22 18.53
C ALA A 216 -33.76 14.67 17.19
N PRO A 217 -34.02 15.97 16.93
CA PRO A 217 -34.37 16.44 15.59
C PRO A 217 -33.26 16.22 14.57
N LEU A 218 -32.01 16.55 14.91
CA LEU A 218 -30.86 16.34 14.01
C LEU A 218 -30.66 14.85 13.70
N GLU A 219 -30.68 13.98 14.69
CA GLU A 219 -30.56 12.53 14.54
C GLU A 219 -31.61 11.95 13.59
N ARG A 220 -32.87 12.42 13.68
CA ARG A 220 -33.96 11.98 12.78
C ARG A 220 -33.68 12.32 11.32
N HIS A 221 -33.14 13.50 11.03
CA HIS A 221 -32.84 13.92 9.66
C HIS A 221 -31.53 13.30 9.16
N LEU A 222 -30.51 13.23 10.01
CA LEU A 222 -29.18 12.68 9.68
C LEU A 222 -29.21 11.16 9.52
N GLY A 223 -30.04 10.45 10.28
CA GLY A 223 -30.20 9.00 10.19
C GLY A 223 -30.83 8.51 8.87
N ASN A 224 -31.48 9.40 8.11
CA ASN A 224 -32.05 9.08 6.81
C ASN A 224 -31.01 9.13 5.66
N ILE A 225 -29.78 9.56 5.95
CA ILE A 225 -28.73 9.65 4.96
C ILE A 225 -28.23 8.23 4.61
N ALA A 226 -28.16 7.93 3.32
CA ALA A 226 -27.70 6.63 2.85
C ALA A 226 -26.21 6.39 3.19
N GLY A 227 -25.91 5.17 3.65
CA GLY A 227 -24.55 4.75 3.97
C GLY A 227 -24.04 5.18 5.36
N VAL A 228 -24.93 5.67 6.24
CA VAL A 228 -24.60 5.85 7.68
C VAL A 228 -24.56 4.48 8.36
N THR A 229 -23.42 4.11 8.93
CA THR A 229 -23.22 2.85 9.66
C THR A 229 -23.35 3.03 11.16
N GLN A 230 -22.93 4.18 11.67
CA GLN A 230 -22.98 4.50 13.09
C GLN A 230 -23.30 5.98 13.28
N MET A 231 -24.11 6.29 14.28
CA MET A 231 -24.39 7.66 14.71
C MET A 231 -24.28 7.71 16.22
N MET A 232 -23.40 8.59 16.72
CA MET A 232 -23.18 8.81 18.15
C MET A 232 -23.41 10.28 18.46
N SER A 233 -24.32 10.58 19.39
CA SER A 233 -24.52 11.94 19.88
C SER A 233 -24.02 12.09 21.31
N THR A 234 -23.47 13.25 21.61
CA THR A 234 -23.08 13.66 22.96
C THR A 234 -23.66 15.03 23.20
N SER A 235 -24.53 15.14 24.20
CA SER A 235 -25.13 16.42 24.60
C SER A 235 -24.57 16.82 25.96
N THR A 236 -24.03 18.02 26.03
CA THR A 236 -23.53 18.64 27.25
C THR A 236 -24.30 19.94 27.50
N ARG A 237 -23.86 20.76 28.45
CA ARG A 237 -24.53 22.03 28.74
C ARG A 237 -24.35 23.00 27.58
N GLY A 238 -25.45 23.31 26.89
CA GLY A 238 -25.48 24.27 25.80
C GLY A 238 -24.86 23.81 24.48
N GLU A 239 -24.38 22.58 24.38
CA GLU A 239 -23.73 22.04 23.18
C GLU A 239 -24.13 20.59 22.92
N THR A 240 -24.32 20.25 21.65
CA THR A 240 -24.52 18.89 21.16
C THR A 240 -23.55 18.64 20.02
N SER A 241 -22.80 17.54 20.09
CA SER A 241 -21.99 17.02 18.99
C SER A 241 -22.54 15.67 18.54
N ILE A 242 -22.69 15.49 17.23
CA ILE A 242 -23.13 14.25 16.59
C ILE A 242 -22.02 13.80 15.65
N SER A 243 -21.52 12.60 15.85
CA SER A 243 -20.55 11.95 14.98
C SER A 243 -21.25 10.91 14.11
N LEU A 244 -21.21 11.12 12.79
CA LEU A 244 -21.78 10.23 11.79
C LEU A 244 -20.66 9.42 11.13
N GLY A 245 -20.62 8.13 11.38
CA GLY A 245 -19.77 7.19 10.67
C GLY A 245 -20.48 6.68 9.41
N PHE A 246 -19.79 6.75 8.28
CA PHE A 246 -20.27 6.22 7.01
C PHE A 246 -19.58 4.91 6.66
N GLU A 247 -20.09 4.20 5.66
CA GLU A 247 -19.42 3.06 5.05
C GLU A 247 -18.06 3.48 4.46
N LEU A 248 -17.05 2.62 4.62
CA LEU A 248 -15.65 2.88 4.28
C LEU A 248 -15.42 3.35 2.82
N GLY A 249 -16.29 2.99 1.88
CA GLY A 249 -16.23 3.36 0.46
C GLY A 249 -17.05 4.59 0.07
N ARG A 250 -17.74 5.24 1.02
CA ARG A 250 -18.55 6.42 0.75
C ARG A 250 -17.65 7.64 0.46
N ASP A 251 -17.91 8.33 -0.65
CA ASP A 251 -17.26 9.63 -0.91
C ASP A 251 -17.64 10.64 0.18
N LEU A 252 -16.64 11.10 0.92
CA LEU A 252 -16.81 12.03 2.02
C LEU A 252 -17.35 13.39 1.54
N ASN A 253 -17.03 13.81 0.31
CA ASN A 253 -17.58 15.06 -0.25
C ASN A 253 -19.08 14.92 -0.54
N GLY A 254 -19.50 13.78 -1.08
CA GLY A 254 -20.91 13.41 -1.25
C GLY A 254 -21.65 13.36 0.07
N ALA A 255 -21.12 12.63 1.05
CA ALA A 255 -21.69 12.55 2.39
C ALA A 255 -21.82 13.93 3.05
N ALA A 256 -20.83 14.81 2.89
CA ALA A 256 -20.88 16.19 3.40
C ALA A 256 -22.03 17.01 2.80
N ARG A 257 -22.29 16.89 1.49
CA ARG A 257 -23.43 17.56 0.84
C ARG A 257 -24.77 17.02 1.37
N ASP A 258 -24.87 15.71 1.59
CA ASP A 258 -26.07 15.09 2.13
C ASP A 258 -26.32 15.52 3.58
N VAL A 259 -25.26 15.59 4.41
CA VAL A 259 -25.33 16.10 5.78
C VAL A 259 -25.78 17.56 5.81
N GLU A 260 -25.23 18.40 4.93
CA GLU A 260 -25.66 19.79 4.84
C GLU A 260 -27.14 19.92 4.45
N ALA A 261 -27.60 19.12 3.49
CA ALA A 261 -29.01 19.08 3.10
C ALA A 261 -29.91 18.64 4.26
N ALA A 262 -29.50 17.64 5.03
CA ALA A 262 -30.22 17.16 6.20
C ALA A 262 -30.25 18.20 7.34
N ILE A 263 -29.16 18.92 7.60
CA ILE A 263 -29.13 20.04 8.56
C ILE A 263 -30.11 21.13 8.14
N ARG A 264 -30.14 21.48 6.84
CA ARG A 264 -31.08 22.48 6.30
C ARG A 264 -32.54 22.03 6.44
N ALA A 265 -32.82 20.75 6.22
CA ALA A 265 -34.15 20.17 6.43
C ALA A 265 -34.57 20.20 7.91
N ALA A 266 -33.63 19.91 8.82
CA ALA A 266 -33.85 19.93 10.27
C ALA A 266 -34.08 21.33 10.85
N ARG A 267 -33.74 22.40 10.11
CA ARG A 267 -33.78 23.78 10.62
C ARG A 267 -35.17 24.22 11.11
N ARG A 268 -36.26 23.65 10.57
CA ARG A 268 -37.63 23.92 11.03
C ARG A 268 -37.96 23.33 12.39
N ASP A 269 -37.25 22.27 12.77
CA ASP A 269 -37.46 21.51 14.02
C ASP A 269 -36.49 21.96 15.13
N LEU A 270 -35.56 22.87 14.82
CA LEU A 270 -34.53 23.36 15.73
C LEU A 270 -34.91 24.68 16.41
N PRO A 271 -34.38 24.96 17.61
CA PRO A 271 -34.52 26.26 18.25
C PRO A 271 -33.96 27.38 17.37
N THR A 272 -34.63 28.54 17.37
CA THR A 272 -34.25 29.72 16.58
C THR A 272 -33.36 30.70 17.36
N THR A 273 -32.67 30.21 18.39
CA THR A 273 -31.79 31.04 19.23
C THR A 273 -30.62 31.57 18.38
N PRO A 274 -30.26 32.87 18.47
CA PRO A 274 -29.08 33.37 17.78
C PRO A 274 -27.83 32.58 18.17
N GLY A 275 -27.09 32.07 17.17
CA GLY A 275 -25.90 31.23 17.37
C GLY A 275 -26.18 29.71 17.50
N SER A 276 -27.44 29.27 17.40
CA SER A 276 -27.78 27.83 17.43
C SER A 276 -27.80 27.14 16.07
N ASP A 277 -27.37 27.81 15.00
CA ASP A 277 -27.29 27.20 13.67
C ASP A 277 -26.28 26.03 13.71
N PRO A 278 -26.69 24.80 13.35
CA PRO A 278 -25.77 23.68 13.31
C PRO A 278 -24.71 23.88 12.24
N SER A 279 -23.49 23.47 12.55
CA SER A 279 -22.38 23.43 11.62
C SER A 279 -21.89 21.99 11.46
N TYR A 280 -21.24 21.70 10.33
CA TYR A 280 -20.59 20.42 10.12
C TYR A 280 -19.15 20.63 9.67
N HIS A 281 -18.30 19.68 10.01
CA HIS A 281 -16.96 19.61 9.44
C HIS A 281 -16.58 18.15 9.23
N ARG A 282 -15.67 17.94 8.29
CA ARG A 282 -15.04 16.64 8.08
C ARG A 282 -14.17 16.38 9.29
N ALA A 283 -14.44 15.30 10.01
CA ALA A 283 -13.73 14.99 11.23
C ALA A 283 -13.12 13.61 11.06
N ASN A 284 -11.82 13.48 11.33
CA ASN A 284 -11.31 12.21 11.82
C ASN A 284 -11.34 12.32 13.35
N PRO A 285 -12.34 11.77 14.05
CA PRO A 285 -12.47 11.90 15.50
C PRO A 285 -11.27 11.28 16.25
N ASN A 286 -10.53 10.39 15.60
CA ASN A 286 -9.32 9.77 16.13
C ASN A 286 -8.04 10.49 15.69
N ALA A 287 -8.12 11.56 14.87
CA ALA A 287 -6.94 12.31 14.47
C ALA A 287 -6.38 13.07 15.67
N THR A 288 -5.32 12.49 16.24
CA THR A 288 -4.51 13.17 17.23
C THR A 288 -3.94 14.47 16.64
N PRO A 289 -3.89 15.56 17.42
CA PRO A 289 -3.30 16.80 16.94
C PRO A 289 -1.83 16.58 16.58
N VAL A 290 -1.46 16.98 15.36
CA VAL A 290 -0.11 16.79 14.80
C VAL A 290 0.88 17.73 15.49
N LEU A 291 0.40 18.92 15.83
CA LEU A 291 1.16 19.94 16.54
C LEU A 291 0.24 20.62 17.55
N ILE A 292 0.74 20.80 18.77
CA ILE A 292 0.09 21.62 19.78
C ILE A 292 1.00 22.81 20.04
N LEU A 293 0.50 24.02 19.78
CA LEU A 293 1.19 25.25 20.13
C LEU A 293 0.56 25.83 21.40
N ALA A 294 1.39 26.32 22.31
CA ALA A 294 0.95 27.10 23.45
C ALA A 294 1.33 28.56 23.22
N VAL A 295 0.41 29.48 23.50
CA VAL A 295 0.62 30.92 23.45
C VAL A 295 0.50 31.46 24.85
N THR A 296 1.60 31.95 25.39
CA THR A 296 1.64 32.55 26.74
C THR A 296 1.34 34.06 26.64
N PRO A 297 0.59 34.63 27.59
CA PRO A 297 0.06 36.00 27.48
C PRO A 297 1.08 37.11 27.75
N GLY A 298 2.20 36.82 28.42
CA GLY A 298 3.09 37.85 28.92
C GLY A 298 2.36 38.85 29.82
N MET A 299 2.28 40.10 29.38
CA MET A 299 1.57 41.19 30.07
C MET A 299 0.14 41.43 29.53
N GLN A 300 -0.32 40.67 28.55
CA GLN A 300 -1.62 40.90 27.91
C GLN A 300 -2.76 40.22 28.67
N PRO A 301 -3.95 40.84 28.74
CA PRO A 301 -5.15 40.15 29.20
C PRO A 301 -5.52 38.98 28.28
N MET A 302 -5.92 37.84 28.86
CA MET A 302 -6.29 36.64 28.11
C MET A 302 -7.34 36.84 27.01
N PRO A 303 -8.44 37.60 27.22
CA PRO A 303 -9.44 37.82 26.18
C PRO A 303 -8.87 38.54 24.95
N ARG A 304 -7.96 39.50 25.17
CA ARG A 304 -7.31 40.24 24.07
C ARG A 304 -6.32 39.37 23.31
N LEU A 305 -5.59 38.53 24.02
CA LEU A 305 -4.71 37.53 23.40
C LEU A 305 -5.53 36.52 22.58
N TYR A 306 -6.66 36.05 23.11
CA TYR A 306 -7.56 35.14 22.40
C TYR A 306 -8.03 35.74 21.09
N ASP A 307 -8.49 36.99 21.11
CA ASP A 307 -8.97 37.67 19.91
C ASP A 307 -7.86 37.79 18.85
N LEU A 308 -6.66 38.20 19.24
CA LEU A 308 -5.49 38.25 18.35
C LEU A 308 -5.16 36.88 17.75
N VAL A 309 -5.11 35.84 18.59
CA VAL A 309 -4.79 34.48 18.15
C VAL A 309 -5.86 33.93 17.22
N ASN A 310 -7.15 34.15 17.53
CA ASN A 310 -8.27 33.65 16.75
C ASN A 310 -8.43 34.37 15.40
N THR A 311 -8.18 35.68 15.35
CA THR A 311 -8.37 36.49 14.13
C THR A 311 -7.15 36.53 13.22
N THR A 312 -5.95 36.35 13.78
CA THR A 312 -4.69 36.48 13.01
C THR A 312 -3.97 35.15 12.87
N LEU A 313 -3.63 34.48 13.98
CA LEU A 313 -2.78 33.29 13.94
C LEU A 313 -3.53 32.07 13.41
N ARG A 314 -4.76 31.85 13.87
CA ARG A 314 -5.57 30.70 13.46
C ARG A 314 -5.79 30.67 11.94
N PRO A 315 -6.21 31.76 11.26
CA PRO A 315 -6.31 31.78 9.79
C PRO A 315 -4.97 31.53 9.08
N MET A 316 -3.86 32.08 9.58
CA MET A 316 -2.53 31.86 9.00
C MET A 316 -2.08 30.39 9.08
N LEU A 317 -2.45 29.68 10.16
CA LEU A 317 -2.20 28.25 10.32
C LEU A 317 -3.10 27.41 9.39
N LEU A 318 -4.37 27.80 9.23
CA LEU A 318 -5.30 27.14 8.30
C LEU A 318 -4.87 27.26 6.83
N GLN A 319 -4.06 28.27 6.48
CA GLN A 319 -3.47 28.43 5.14
C GLN A 319 -2.27 27.51 4.87
N VAL A 320 -1.81 26.72 5.86
CA VAL A 320 -0.74 25.74 5.63
C VAL A 320 -1.32 24.54 4.87
N PRO A 321 -0.76 24.16 3.70
CA PRO A 321 -1.24 22.99 2.96
C PRO A 321 -1.24 21.73 3.83
N GLY A 322 -2.38 21.03 3.86
CA GLY A 322 -2.57 19.83 4.68
C GLY A 322 -3.12 20.08 6.08
N VAL A 323 -3.23 21.32 6.56
CA VAL A 323 -3.93 21.63 7.82
C VAL A 323 -5.44 21.57 7.60
N GLY A 324 -6.14 20.78 8.40
CA GLY A 324 -7.59 20.56 8.28
C GLY A 324 -8.39 21.38 9.28
N ASP A 325 -7.90 21.44 10.52
CA ASP A 325 -8.53 22.23 11.57
C ASP A 325 -7.49 22.75 12.56
N VAL A 326 -7.81 23.89 13.16
CA VAL A 326 -7.03 24.50 14.23
C VAL A 326 -7.99 24.91 15.33
N MET A 327 -8.02 24.09 16.39
CA MET A 327 -8.87 24.31 17.55
C MET A 327 -8.13 25.17 18.57
N LEU A 328 -8.73 26.31 18.95
CA LEU A 328 -8.22 27.22 19.97
C LEU A 328 -8.90 26.95 21.31
N MET A 329 -8.11 26.72 22.34
CA MET A 329 -8.55 26.43 23.70
C MET A 329 -7.87 27.35 24.71
N GLY A 330 -8.45 27.47 25.91
CA GLY A 330 -7.80 28.10 27.07
C GLY A 330 -8.32 29.47 27.47
N SER A 331 -9.14 30.09 26.62
CA SER A 331 -9.94 31.29 26.92
C SER A 331 -11.12 31.31 25.96
N SER A 332 -11.96 32.33 26.08
CA SER A 332 -13.05 32.61 25.16
C SER A 332 -12.93 34.00 24.52
N ALA A 333 -13.76 34.25 23.51
CA ALA A 333 -13.87 35.55 22.87
C ALA A 333 -14.20 36.66 23.89
N PRO A 334 -13.68 37.88 23.70
CA PRO A 334 -14.11 39.04 24.48
C PRO A 334 -15.62 39.22 24.43
N ALA A 335 -16.23 39.52 25.57
CA ALA A 335 -17.66 39.77 25.66
C ALA A 335 -17.97 40.84 26.72
N VAL A 336 -18.99 41.66 26.45
CA VAL A 336 -19.55 42.54 27.48
C VAL A 336 -20.46 41.71 28.38
N ARG A 337 -20.10 41.60 29.64
CA ARG A 337 -20.87 40.85 30.64
C ARG A 337 -21.75 41.81 31.44
N VAL A 338 -23.05 41.53 31.44
CA VAL A 338 -24.07 42.27 32.20
C VAL A 338 -24.55 41.39 33.35
N GLU A 339 -24.08 41.68 34.56
CA GLU A 339 -24.46 40.96 35.77
C GLU A 339 -25.62 41.68 36.46
N MET A 340 -26.82 41.15 36.25
CA MET A 340 -28.07 41.69 36.80
C MET A 340 -28.15 41.51 38.33
N ASN A 341 -28.59 42.56 39.03
CA ASN A 341 -28.94 42.47 40.45
C ASN A 341 -30.45 42.28 40.61
N PRO A 342 -30.94 41.07 40.96
CA PRO A 342 -32.37 40.77 40.99
C PRO A 342 -33.15 41.63 41.99
N LEU A 343 -32.52 42.07 43.09
CA LEU A 343 -33.16 42.92 44.09
C LEU A 343 -33.44 44.33 43.56
N LEU A 344 -32.54 44.87 42.73
CA LEU A 344 -32.73 46.18 42.11
C LEU A 344 -33.81 46.13 41.02
N PHE A 345 -33.82 45.06 40.21
CA PHE A 345 -34.91 44.82 39.26
C PHE A 345 -36.27 44.75 39.96
N PHE A 346 -36.36 44.04 41.09
CA PHE A 346 -37.58 43.98 41.91
C PHE A 346 -37.99 45.36 42.48
N LYS A 347 -37.05 46.11 43.06
CA LYS A 347 -37.30 47.47 43.58
C LYS A 347 -37.89 48.41 42.51
N TYR A 348 -37.39 48.32 41.29
CA TYR A 348 -37.88 49.12 40.18
C TYR A 348 -39.11 48.51 39.48
N GLY A 349 -39.54 47.31 39.85
CA GLY A 349 -40.69 46.62 39.24
C GLY A 349 -40.46 46.25 37.78
N MET A 350 -39.22 45.90 37.43
CA MET A 350 -38.82 45.54 36.07
C MET A 350 -38.66 44.03 35.94
N GLY A 351 -39.19 43.47 34.85
CA GLY A 351 -38.92 42.07 34.47
C GLY A 351 -37.58 41.93 33.75
N PHE A 352 -37.01 40.72 33.77
CA PHE A 352 -35.75 40.42 33.06
C PHE A 352 -35.89 40.53 31.54
N GLU A 353 -37.10 40.36 31.01
CA GLU A 353 -37.38 40.53 29.59
C GLU A 353 -37.16 41.97 29.12
N ASN A 354 -37.39 42.97 29.97
CA ASN A 354 -37.11 44.37 29.65
C ASN A 354 -35.62 44.59 29.41
N LEU A 355 -34.76 43.95 30.22
CA LEU A 355 -33.32 43.99 30.03
C LEU A 355 -32.92 43.31 28.71
N ARG A 356 -33.44 42.11 28.44
CA ARG A 356 -33.15 41.37 27.20
C ARG A 356 -33.55 42.18 25.96
N ALA A 357 -34.74 42.77 25.97
CA ALA A 357 -35.24 43.59 24.87
C ALA A 357 -34.41 44.87 24.66
N ALA A 358 -34.04 45.56 25.75
CA ALA A 358 -33.20 46.75 25.68
C ALA A 358 -31.81 46.44 25.10
N LEU A 359 -31.16 45.36 25.56
CA LEU A 359 -29.87 44.92 25.03
C LEU A 359 -29.97 44.49 23.55
N ALA A 360 -31.03 43.77 23.17
CA ALA A 360 -31.26 43.38 21.78
C ALA A 360 -31.45 44.59 20.86
N SER A 361 -32.18 45.62 21.32
CA SER A 361 -32.38 46.85 20.56
C SER A 361 -31.10 47.68 20.44
N ALA A 362 -30.26 47.70 21.47
CA ALA A 362 -29.01 48.46 21.48
C ALA A 362 -27.93 47.87 20.56
N ASN A 363 -28.01 46.58 20.26
CA ASN A 363 -27.00 45.89 19.45
C ASN A 363 -27.45 45.66 17.98
N ALA A 364 -28.51 46.31 17.54
CA ALA A 364 -29.07 46.15 16.20
C ALA A 364 -28.30 46.98 15.16
N HIS A 365 -27.53 46.31 14.29
CA HIS A 365 -26.88 46.94 13.12
C HIS A 365 -27.75 46.78 11.87
N THR A 366 -28.86 47.51 11.79
CA THR A 366 -29.81 47.43 10.67
C THR A 366 -29.55 48.53 9.62
N PRO A 367 -29.73 48.24 8.31
CA PRO A 367 -29.61 49.25 7.26
C PRO A 367 -30.63 50.38 7.46
N LYS A 368 -30.17 51.63 7.53
CA LYS A 368 -31.03 52.80 7.77
C LYS A 368 -31.54 53.50 6.50
N GLY A 369 -31.18 52.96 5.33
CA GLY A 369 -31.61 53.47 4.03
C GLY A 369 -30.63 54.46 3.40
N ALA A 370 -31.12 55.21 2.42
CA ALA A 370 -30.36 56.23 1.70
C ALA A 370 -31.23 57.45 1.43
N ILE A 371 -30.60 58.61 1.28
CA ILE A 371 -31.23 59.88 0.93
C ILE A 371 -30.77 60.24 -0.48
N ASP A 372 -31.72 60.39 -1.39
CA ASP A 372 -31.46 60.86 -2.75
C ASP A 372 -31.70 62.38 -2.81
N MET A 373 -30.66 63.16 -3.07
CA MET A 373 -30.75 64.63 -3.18
C MET A 373 -29.81 65.16 -4.26
N ALA A 374 -30.32 66.07 -5.11
CA ALA A 374 -29.55 66.76 -6.15
C ALA A 374 -28.75 65.83 -7.09
N GLY A 375 -29.31 64.65 -7.43
CA GLY A 375 -28.65 63.66 -8.29
C GLY A 375 -27.58 62.82 -7.60
N GLN A 376 -27.39 62.94 -6.28
CA GLN A 376 -26.50 62.10 -5.49
C GLN A 376 -27.27 61.28 -4.45
N ARG A 377 -26.80 60.04 -4.22
CA ARG A 377 -27.36 59.11 -3.24
C ARG A 377 -26.45 58.99 -2.04
N TYR A 378 -26.93 59.43 -0.88
CA TYR A 378 -26.21 59.36 0.39
C TYR A 378 -26.69 58.14 1.19
N GLN A 379 -25.82 57.17 1.44
CA GLN A 379 -26.16 56.04 2.30
C GLN A 379 -26.02 56.42 3.77
N LEU A 380 -27.06 56.16 4.58
CA LEU A 380 -27.03 56.38 6.02
C LEU A 380 -26.28 55.22 6.70
N ALA A 381 -24.98 55.40 6.90
CA ALA A 381 -24.11 54.47 7.61
C ALA A 381 -23.95 54.90 9.08
N VAL A 382 -24.93 54.55 9.93
CA VAL A 382 -24.86 54.79 11.37
C VAL A 382 -24.76 53.43 12.06
N ASN A 383 -23.73 53.26 12.90
CA ASN A 383 -23.55 52.09 13.73
C ASN A 383 -24.04 52.40 15.14
N ASP A 384 -25.08 51.70 15.59
CA ASP A 384 -25.63 51.84 16.94
C ASP A 384 -25.03 50.81 17.92
N GLN A 385 -24.18 49.89 17.45
CA GLN A 385 -23.59 48.85 18.27
C GLN A 385 -22.58 49.41 19.28
N ALA A 386 -22.64 48.88 20.49
CA ALA A 386 -21.68 49.17 21.54
C ALA A 386 -20.69 48.01 21.65
N ASP A 387 -19.40 48.33 21.53
CA ASP A 387 -18.32 47.32 21.54
C ASP A 387 -17.73 47.10 22.93
N HIS A 388 -17.92 48.05 23.86
CA HIS A 388 -17.29 48.06 25.18
C HIS A 388 -18.33 48.25 26.28
N ALA A 389 -18.09 47.68 27.45
CA ALA A 389 -18.97 47.75 28.61
C ALA A 389 -19.36 49.18 28.99
N ALA A 390 -18.45 50.14 28.82
CA ALA A 390 -18.69 51.55 29.10
C ALA A 390 -19.89 52.12 28.33
N ALA A 391 -20.05 51.74 27.06
CA ALA A 391 -21.14 52.22 26.20
C ALA A 391 -22.51 51.65 26.63
N TYR A 392 -22.54 50.43 27.20
CA TYR A 392 -23.77 49.82 27.70
C TYR A 392 -24.22 50.36 29.07
N ARG A 393 -23.32 50.94 29.88
CA ARG A 393 -23.67 51.41 31.24
C ARG A 393 -24.77 52.46 31.25
N ASP A 394 -24.79 53.33 30.24
CA ASP A 394 -25.77 54.41 30.11
C ASP A 394 -27.00 54.03 29.29
N LEU A 395 -27.09 52.77 28.85
CA LEU A 395 -28.25 52.26 28.14
C LEU A 395 -29.51 52.39 29.01
N VAL A 396 -30.53 53.05 28.47
CA VAL A 396 -31.83 53.18 29.14
C VAL A 396 -32.62 51.90 28.93
N ILE A 397 -32.97 51.24 30.04
CA ILE A 397 -33.67 49.94 30.02
C ILE A 397 -35.18 50.09 30.26
N ALA A 398 -35.59 51.15 30.96
CA ALA A 398 -37.00 51.45 31.21
C ALA A 398 -37.18 52.92 31.63
N TYR A 399 -38.41 53.39 31.56
CA TYR A 399 -38.84 54.65 32.16
C TYR A 399 -39.84 54.36 33.29
N LYS A 400 -39.64 55.00 34.44
CA LYS A 400 -40.59 54.93 35.57
C LYS A 400 -40.84 56.33 36.10
N ASN A 401 -42.11 56.74 36.13
CA ASN A 401 -42.54 58.09 36.56
C ASN A 401 -41.75 59.22 35.84
N GLY A 402 -41.52 59.06 34.53
CA GLY A 402 -40.77 60.03 33.72
C GLY A 402 -39.25 60.05 33.94
N ARG A 403 -38.70 59.19 34.81
CA ARG A 403 -37.25 59.08 35.04
C ARG A 403 -36.68 57.87 34.29
N PRO A 404 -35.62 58.03 33.47
CA PRO A 404 -34.95 56.91 32.83
C PRO A 404 -34.19 56.09 33.86
N ILE A 405 -34.36 54.78 33.82
CA ILE A 405 -33.55 53.82 34.57
C ILE A 405 -32.48 53.30 33.61
N ARG A 406 -31.22 53.45 33.98
CA ARG A 406 -30.07 53.02 33.18
C ARG A 406 -29.59 51.65 33.61
N LEU A 407 -28.84 50.98 32.74
CA LEU A 407 -28.31 49.66 33.03
C LEU A 407 -27.42 49.65 34.27
N ARG A 408 -26.58 50.67 34.45
CA ARG A 408 -25.74 50.86 35.64
C ARG A 408 -26.51 50.96 36.97
N ASP A 409 -27.80 51.31 36.92
CA ASP A 409 -28.62 51.47 38.13
C ASP A 409 -29.13 50.11 38.65
N VAL A 410 -29.03 49.04 37.86
CA VAL A 410 -29.58 47.71 38.18
C VAL A 410 -28.68 46.52 37.85
N ALA A 411 -27.58 46.73 37.14
CA ALA A 411 -26.63 45.69 36.74
C ALA A 411 -25.19 46.20 36.75
N THR A 412 -24.25 45.29 36.99
CA THR A 412 -22.81 45.54 36.83
C THR A 412 -22.41 45.20 35.41
N VAL A 413 -21.79 46.14 34.70
CA VAL A 413 -21.39 45.98 33.29
C VAL A 413 -19.88 46.06 33.17
N THR A 414 -19.26 44.96 32.76
CA THR A 414 -17.81 44.78 32.69
C THR A 414 -17.38 44.12 31.39
N ASP A 415 -16.25 44.54 30.84
CA ASP A 415 -15.58 43.82 29.76
C ASP A 415 -14.99 42.53 30.33
N SER A 416 -15.37 41.40 29.74
CA SER A 416 -15.02 40.06 30.22
C SER A 416 -14.84 39.10 29.03
N MET A 417 -14.97 37.81 29.30
CA MET A 417 -14.93 36.73 28.33
C MET A 417 -16.30 36.06 28.24
N GLN A 418 -16.63 35.52 27.06
CA GLN A 418 -17.90 34.84 26.80
C GLN A 418 -18.14 33.67 27.77
N ASP A 419 -17.12 32.84 27.98
CA ASP A 419 -17.09 31.84 29.05
C ASP A 419 -15.87 32.09 29.96
N VAL A 420 -16.17 32.34 31.24
CA VAL A 420 -15.18 32.59 32.29
C VAL A 420 -14.58 31.31 32.87
N ASN A 421 -15.18 30.15 32.55
CA ASN A 421 -14.72 28.85 33.03
C ASN A 421 -13.73 28.19 32.05
N ALA A 422 -13.55 28.76 30.87
CA ALA A 422 -12.56 28.32 29.91
C ALA A 422 -11.17 28.72 30.38
N ALA A 423 -10.34 27.75 30.74
CA ALA A 423 -8.95 27.94 31.13
C ALA A 423 -8.08 26.83 30.56
N ALA A 424 -6.87 27.17 30.13
CA ALA A 424 -5.82 26.20 29.84
C ALA A 424 -4.50 26.72 30.39
N PHE A 425 -3.62 25.77 30.68
CA PHE A 425 -2.33 26.03 31.28
C PHE A 425 -1.25 25.30 30.48
N PHE A 426 -0.11 25.96 30.33
CA PHE A 426 1.11 25.39 29.77
C PHE A 426 2.22 25.59 30.81
N ASP A 427 2.83 24.49 31.25
CA ASP A 427 3.85 24.47 32.32
C ASP A 427 3.45 25.26 33.58
N GLY A 428 2.19 25.12 34.00
CA GLY A 428 1.64 25.80 35.18
C GLY A 428 1.29 27.28 34.97
N THR A 429 1.57 27.85 33.80
CA THR A 429 1.19 29.23 33.45
C THR A 429 -0.10 29.25 32.61
N PRO A 430 -1.04 30.18 32.85
CA PRO A 430 -2.19 30.35 31.98
C PRO A 430 -1.75 30.58 30.53
N ALA A 431 -2.29 29.82 29.58
CA ALA A 431 -1.91 29.87 28.18
C ALA A 431 -3.10 29.56 27.26
N LEU A 432 -3.02 29.99 26.01
CA LEU A 432 -3.92 29.53 24.96
C LEU A 432 -3.28 28.37 24.21
N THR A 433 -4.07 27.35 23.90
CA THR A 433 -3.60 26.16 23.21
C THR A 433 -4.20 26.08 21.82
N LEU A 434 -3.37 26.02 20.79
CA LEU A 434 -3.76 25.79 19.41
C LEU A 434 -3.46 24.33 19.05
N MET A 435 -4.51 23.53 18.86
CA MET A 435 -4.40 22.15 18.41
C MET A 435 -4.54 22.09 16.90
N VAL A 436 -3.43 21.83 16.20
CA VAL A 436 -3.39 21.72 14.74
C VAL A 436 -3.65 20.26 14.35
N ARG A 437 -4.71 20.04 13.57
CA ARG A 437 -5.08 18.72 13.03
C ARG A 437 -4.87 18.70 11.52
N ALA A 438 -4.36 17.60 11.00
CA ALA A 438 -4.19 17.40 9.57
C ALA A 438 -5.50 17.10 8.86
N GLN A 439 -5.57 17.44 7.58
CA GLN A 439 -6.54 16.87 6.66
C GLN A 439 -6.21 15.39 6.44
N PRO A 440 -7.22 14.56 6.16
CA PRO A 440 -6.98 13.21 5.67
C PRO A 440 -6.14 13.25 4.37
N GLY A 441 -5.20 12.33 4.25
CA GLY A 441 -4.22 12.18 3.16
C GLY A 441 -2.97 13.07 3.27
N ALA A 442 -2.85 13.89 4.31
CA ALA A 442 -1.77 14.89 4.38
C ALA A 442 -0.49 14.36 5.04
N ASN A 443 0.66 14.83 4.56
CA ASN A 443 1.96 14.51 5.15
C ASN A 443 2.13 15.21 6.51
N LEU A 444 2.01 14.44 7.60
CA LEU A 444 2.06 14.94 8.97
C LEU A 444 3.39 15.63 9.30
N VAL A 445 4.51 15.02 8.88
CA VAL A 445 5.85 15.58 9.10
C VAL A 445 6.02 16.90 8.34
N GLY A 446 5.53 16.94 7.10
CA GLY A 446 5.56 18.14 6.26
C GLY A 446 4.74 19.30 6.83
N ILE A 447 3.58 19.03 7.43
CA ILE A 447 2.76 20.05 8.11
C ILE A 447 3.54 20.65 9.29
N VAL A 448 4.15 19.81 10.13
CA VAL A 448 4.92 20.30 11.28
C VAL A 448 6.10 21.16 10.83
N GLU A 449 6.83 20.73 9.81
CA GLU A 449 7.93 21.53 9.23
C GLU A 449 7.43 22.86 8.67
N ALA A 450 6.33 22.85 7.92
CA ALA A 450 5.75 24.05 7.34
C ALA A 450 5.25 25.05 8.41
N VAL A 451 4.61 24.55 9.48
CA VAL A 451 4.20 25.40 10.61
C VAL A 451 5.42 25.92 11.37
N LYS A 452 6.41 25.07 11.67
CA LYS A 452 7.65 25.49 12.33
C LYS A 452 8.44 26.52 11.54
N ALA A 453 8.47 26.41 10.21
CA ALA A 453 9.10 27.39 9.33
C ALA A 453 8.40 28.77 9.39
N ARG A 454 7.09 28.80 9.68
CA ARG A 454 6.32 30.04 9.86
C ARG A 454 6.36 30.58 11.30
N LEU A 455 6.69 29.77 12.31
CA LEU A 455 6.73 30.21 13.71
C LEU A 455 7.55 31.49 13.94
N PRO A 456 8.73 31.70 13.33
CA PRO A 456 9.47 32.96 13.50
C PRO A 456 8.67 34.18 13.04
N GLN A 457 7.92 34.08 11.94
CA GLN A 457 7.05 35.15 11.44
C GLN A 457 5.80 35.32 12.32
N LEU A 458 5.26 34.24 12.86
CA LEU A 458 4.12 34.32 13.79
C LEU A 458 4.50 34.97 15.12
N ARG A 459 5.74 34.74 15.59
CA ARG A 459 6.28 35.36 16.80
C ARG A 459 6.44 36.88 16.68
N THR A 460 6.74 37.41 15.49
CA THR A 460 6.84 38.88 15.31
C THR A 460 5.49 39.58 15.37
N LEU A 461 4.38 38.85 15.21
CA LEU A 461 3.02 39.36 15.36
C LEU A 461 2.55 39.36 16.83
N MET A 462 3.35 38.79 17.74
CA MET A 462 2.99 38.73 19.15
C MET A 462 3.25 40.06 19.88
N PRO A 463 2.35 40.47 20.79
CA PRO A 463 2.58 41.61 21.65
C PRO A 463 3.80 41.39 22.55
N PRO A 464 4.42 42.47 23.07
CA PRO A 464 5.56 42.37 23.97
C PRO A 464 5.27 41.44 25.16
N GLY A 465 6.15 40.45 25.37
CA GLY A 465 6.07 39.47 26.45
C GLY A 465 5.20 38.24 26.16
N ALA A 466 4.38 38.25 25.11
CA ALA A 466 3.67 37.05 24.66
C ALA A 466 4.61 36.21 23.78
N ASP A 467 4.60 34.89 23.95
CA ASP A 467 5.42 33.97 23.15
C ASP A 467 4.60 32.77 22.67
N ILE A 468 5.05 32.17 21.57
CA ILE A 468 4.50 30.96 20.97
C ILE A 468 5.52 29.84 21.15
N THR A 469 5.15 28.83 21.91
CA THR A 469 5.95 27.63 22.17
C THR A 469 5.31 26.39 21.56
N VAL A 470 6.13 25.42 21.19
CA VAL A 470 5.64 24.10 20.74
C VAL A 470 5.45 23.23 21.97
N ALA A 471 4.20 23.02 22.37
CA ALA A 471 3.84 22.22 23.54
C ALA A 471 3.93 20.71 23.25
N ARG A 472 3.57 20.29 22.04
CA ARG A 472 3.69 18.91 21.58
C ARG A 472 4.03 18.88 20.10
N ASP A 473 5.01 18.07 19.75
CA ASP A 473 5.39 17.76 18.37
C ASP A 473 5.11 16.27 18.08
N GLY A 474 4.05 16.00 17.31
CA GLY A 474 3.73 14.64 16.87
C GLY A 474 4.73 14.07 15.87
N SER A 475 5.44 14.91 15.10
CA SER A 475 6.39 14.46 14.09
C SER A 475 7.66 13.83 14.68
N ALA A 476 8.01 14.18 15.92
CA ALA A 476 9.19 13.63 16.59
C ALA A 476 9.09 12.11 16.77
N VAL A 477 7.92 11.61 17.20
CA VAL A 477 7.66 10.17 17.34
C VAL A 477 7.70 9.50 15.98
N ILE A 478 7.04 10.08 14.97
CA ILE A 478 7.02 9.55 13.59
C ILE A 478 8.44 9.41 13.04
N ARG A 479 9.26 10.46 13.12
CA ARG A 479 10.66 10.43 12.66
C ARG A 479 11.48 9.39 13.40
N SER A 480 11.29 9.26 14.72
CA SER A 480 12.00 8.27 15.52
C SER A 480 11.62 6.85 15.10
N SER A 481 10.32 6.55 14.97
CA SER A 481 9.81 5.24 14.53
C SER A 481 10.32 4.87 13.14
N LEU A 482 10.27 5.81 12.19
CA LEU A 482 10.77 5.59 10.83
C LEU A 482 12.29 5.40 10.81
N HIS A 483 13.04 6.20 11.57
CA HIS A 483 14.49 6.03 11.67
C HIS A 483 14.84 4.65 12.25
N HIS A 484 14.18 4.22 13.33
CA HIS A 484 14.37 2.89 13.90
C HIS A 484 14.02 1.77 12.90
N THR A 485 12.93 1.94 12.14
CA THR A 485 12.52 0.93 11.17
C THR A 485 13.46 0.90 9.97
N LEU A 486 13.96 2.05 9.51
CA LEU A 486 14.98 2.15 8.46
C LEU A 486 16.30 1.52 8.90
N VAL A 487 16.76 1.78 10.12
CA VAL A 487 17.95 1.13 10.68
C VAL A 487 17.77 -0.39 10.76
N THR A 488 16.58 -0.86 11.15
CA THR A 488 16.25 -2.29 11.16
C THR A 488 16.27 -2.87 9.75
N LEU A 489 15.72 -2.18 8.75
CA LEU A 489 15.75 -2.59 7.35
C LEU A 489 17.19 -2.69 6.83
N LEU A 490 18.03 -1.69 7.12
CA LEU A 490 19.45 -1.71 6.75
C LEU A 490 20.19 -2.85 7.43
N ALA A 491 19.96 -3.07 8.72
CA ALA A 491 20.55 -4.17 9.47
C ALA A 491 20.12 -5.52 8.91
N ALA A 492 18.84 -5.68 8.55
CA ALA A 492 18.31 -6.89 7.90
C ALA A 492 18.95 -7.12 6.52
N CYS A 493 19.11 -6.08 5.70
CA CYS A 493 19.81 -6.16 4.42
C CYS A 493 21.27 -6.58 4.59
N ILE A 494 22.01 -5.94 5.49
CA ILE A 494 23.42 -6.25 5.75
C ILE A 494 23.55 -7.69 6.26
N LEU A 495 22.70 -8.11 7.20
CA LEU A 495 22.69 -9.47 7.73
C LEU A 495 22.40 -10.50 6.64
N ALA A 496 21.39 -10.25 5.80
CA ALA A 496 21.06 -11.13 4.68
C ALA A 496 22.24 -11.26 3.72
N LEU A 497 22.87 -10.14 3.33
CA LEU A 497 24.06 -10.14 2.46
C LEU A 497 25.26 -10.84 3.11
N ALA A 498 25.46 -10.68 4.42
CA ALA A 498 26.53 -11.36 5.16
C ALA A 498 26.34 -12.88 5.15
N VAL A 499 25.12 -13.36 5.38
CA VAL A 499 24.78 -14.79 5.29
C VAL A 499 25.05 -15.31 3.87
N VAL A 500 24.62 -14.58 2.84
CA VAL A 500 24.89 -14.94 1.43
C VAL A 500 26.38 -15.06 1.15
N TRP A 501 27.18 -14.10 1.60
CA TRP A 501 28.62 -14.13 1.41
C TRP A 501 29.27 -15.34 2.09
N VAL A 502 28.82 -15.69 3.31
CA VAL A 502 29.30 -16.87 4.05
C VAL A 502 28.98 -18.17 3.31
N PHE A 503 27.79 -18.32 2.72
CA PHE A 503 27.38 -19.53 2.02
C PHE A 503 27.99 -19.65 0.61
N LEU A 504 27.98 -18.57 -0.17
CA LEU A 504 28.45 -18.62 -1.56
C LEU A 504 29.97 -18.62 -1.69
N ARG A 505 30.72 -18.12 -0.69
CA ARG A 505 32.20 -18.00 -0.67
C ARG A 505 32.83 -17.44 -1.95
N SER A 506 32.06 -16.73 -2.78
CA SER A 506 32.47 -16.21 -4.08
C SER A 506 32.21 -14.72 -4.16
N TRP A 507 33.27 -13.97 -4.47
CA TRP A 507 33.23 -12.52 -4.54
C TRP A 507 32.31 -12.01 -5.66
N THR A 508 32.26 -12.71 -6.79
CA THR A 508 31.40 -12.36 -7.94
C THR A 508 29.93 -12.43 -7.59
N ALA A 509 29.50 -13.54 -6.97
CA ALA A 509 28.13 -13.77 -6.56
C ALA A 509 27.68 -12.77 -5.49
N SER A 510 28.57 -12.53 -4.52
CA SER A 510 28.30 -11.64 -3.39
C SER A 510 28.18 -10.18 -3.83
N ILE A 511 29.02 -9.72 -4.77
CA ILE A 511 28.92 -8.36 -5.32
C ILE A 511 27.62 -8.21 -6.15
N ALA A 512 27.27 -9.21 -6.96
CA ALA A 512 26.02 -9.17 -7.73
C ALA A 512 24.81 -9.07 -6.79
N ALA A 513 24.77 -9.88 -5.72
CA ALA A 513 23.73 -9.83 -4.68
C ALA A 513 23.70 -8.46 -3.95
N ALA A 514 24.86 -7.93 -3.57
CA ALA A 514 24.99 -6.65 -2.87
C ALA A 514 24.53 -5.44 -3.69
N ILE A 515 24.54 -5.54 -5.02
CA ILE A 515 24.01 -4.50 -5.92
C ILE A 515 22.52 -4.70 -6.14
N ILE A 516 22.08 -5.91 -6.49
CA ILE A 516 20.70 -6.13 -6.94
C ILE A 516 19.68 -5.96 -5.80
N VAL A 517 20.01 -6.42 -4.59
CA VAL A 517 19.07 -6.41 -3.46
C VAL A 517 18.67 -4.98 -3.05
N PRO A 518 19.60 -4.04 -2.79
CA PRO A 518 19.23 -2.64 -2.53
C PRO A 518 18.51 -2.00 -3.72
N CYS A 519 18.92 -2.31 -4.96
CA CYS A 519 18.26 -1.78 -6.15
C CYS A 519 16.80 -2.24 -6.26
N CYS A 520 16.47 -3.49 -5.90
CA CYS A 520 15.10 -3.99 -5.87
C CYS A 520 14.23 -3.24 -4.85
N LEU A 521 14.76 -3.02 -3.64
CA LEU A 521 14.04 -2.30 -2.58
C LEU A 521 13.84 -0.82 -2.93
N ILE A 522 14.82 -0.17 -3.57
CA ILE A 522 14.65 1.21 -4.02
C ILE A 522 13.66 1.26 -5.19
N ALA A 523 13.79 0.34 -6.16
CA ALA A 523 12.92 0.30 -7.32
C ALA A 523 11.43 0.07 -6.98
N SER A 524 11.12 -0.65 -5.89
CA SER A 524 9.73 -0.87 -5.46
C SER A 524 9.02 0.40 -4.98
N LEU A 525 9.76 1.43 -4.54
CA LEU A 525 9.21 2.72 -4.11
C LEU A 525 8.47 3.46 -5.24
N GLY A 526 8.89 3.26 -6.50
CA GLY A 526 8.24 3.88 -7.66
C GLY A 526 6.79 3.39 -7.85
N PRO A 527 6.56 2.07 -8.03
CA PRO A 527 5.23 1.51 -8.09
C PRO A 527 4.41 1.70 -6.80
N MET A 528 5.04 1.74 -5.62
CA MET A 528 4.34 2.08 -4.37
C MET A 528 3.70 3.47 -4.43
N HIS A 529 4.43 4.47 -4.95
CA HIS A 529 3.90 5.81 -5.14
C HIS A 529 2.72 5.83 -6.13
N LEU A 530 2.81 5.05 -7.21
CA LEU A 530 1.71 4.92 -8.19
C LEU A 530 0.47 4.23 -7.60
N ALA A 531 0.66 3.33 -6.63
CA ALA A 531 -0.42 2.68 -5.89
C ALA A 531 -1.01 3.58 -4.78
N GLY A 532 -0.43 4.76 -4.55
CA GLY A 532 -0.85 5.70 -3.50
C GLY A 532 -0.47 5.28 -2.09
N PHE A 533 0.52 4.38 -1.93
CA PHE A 533 1.00 3.96 -0.61
C PHE A 533 2.01 4.95 -0.03
N GLY A 534 2.04 5.06 1.29
CA GLY A 534 2.99 5.89 2.04
C GLY A 534 4.25 5.13 2.47
N LEU A 535 5.13 5.88 3.14
CA LEU A 535 6.19 5.34 3.98
C LEU A 535 5.76 5.47 5.44
N ASP A 536 5.38 4.34 6.00
CA ASP A 536 4.86 4.16 7.35
C ASP A 536 5.46 2.90 7.99
N ASN A 537 5.14 2.65 9.25
CA ASN A 537 5.71 1.49 9.95
C ASN A 537 5.27 0.16 9.34
N LEU A 538 4.06 0.03 8.78
CA LEU A 538 3.58 -1.20 8.15
C LEU A 538 4.22 -1.41 6.78
N SER A 539 4.32 -0.38 5.93
CA SER A 539 5.03 -0.50 4.65
C SER A 539 6.53 -0.76 4.83
N LEU A 540 7.20 -0.10 5.79
CA LEU A 540 8.61 -0.39 6.09
C LEU A 540 8.81 -1.79 6.71
N MET A 541 7.89 -2.25 7.56
CA MET A 541 7.89 -3.63 8.07
C MET A 541 7.68 -4.63 6.93
N ALA A 542 6.79 -4.35 5.98
CA ALA A 542 6.61 -5.17 4.78
C ALA A 542 7.91 -5.27 3.96
N LEU A 543 8.58 -4.14 3.70
CA LEU A 543 9.88 -4.13 3.02
C LEU A 543 10.94 -4.93 3.78
N THR A 544 10.95 -4.83 5.11
CA THR A 544 11.88 -5.57 5.97
C THR A 544 11.66 -7.07 5.90
N VAL A 545 10.40 -7.53 6.02
CA VAL A 545 10.04 -8.95 5.92
C VAL A 545 10.35 -9.50 4.52
N VAL A 546 10.03 -8.73 3.48
CA VAL A 546 10.20 -9.15 2.09
C VAL A 546 11.65 -9.08 1.63
N THR A 547 12.53 -8.34 2.32
CA THR A 547 13.96 -8.34 2.04
C THR A 547 14.51 -9.77 1.99
N GLY A 548 14.06 -10.68 2.86
CA GLY A 548 14.46 -12.09 2.82
C GLY A 548 14.03 -12.79 1.52
N LEU A 549 12.81 -12.56 1.04
CA LEU A 549 12.29 -13.12 -0.21
C LEU A 549 13.01 -12.55 -1.43
N VAL A 550 13.27 -11.24 -1.43
CA VAL A 550 14.00 -10.53 -2.51
C VAL A 550 15.43 -11.06 -2.64
N VAL A 551 16.07 -11.30 -1.50
CA VAL A 551 17.42 -11.85 -1.43
C VAL A 551 17.42 -13.29 -1.98
N ASP A 552 16.46 -14.13 -1.58
CA ASP A 552 16.34 -15.52 -2.05
C ASP A 552 16.18 -15.62 -3.57
N ASP A 553 15.28 -14.82 -4.16
CA ASP A 553 15.07 -14.78 -5.62
C ASP A 553 16.37 -14.53 -6.39
N ALA A 554 17.17 -13.57 -5.91
CA ALA A 554 18.43 -13.22 -6.56
C ALA A 554 19.48 -14.34 -6.38
N ILE A 555 19.58 -14.92 -5.17
CA ILE A 555 20.55 -15.98 -4.89
C ILE A 555 20.28 -17.21 -5.73
N VAL A 556 19.04 -17.67 -5.82
CA VAL A 556 18.68 -18.89 -6.57
C VAL A 556 19.09 -18.77 -8.04
N VAL A 557 18.94 -17.58 -8.64
CA VAL A 557 19.42 -17.32 -10.00
C VAL A 557 20.94 -17.33 -10.07
N ILE A 558 21.61 -16.59 -9.17
CA ILE A 558 23.07 -16.46 -9.16
C ILE A 558 23.74 -17.83 -8.95
N GLU A 559 23.29 -18.61 -7.97
CA GLU A 559 23.80 -19.93 -7.65
C GLU A 559 23.65 -20.88 -8.84
N ASN A 560 22.48 -20.87 -9.50
CA ASN A 560 22.29 -21.75 -10.65
C ASN A 560 23.18 -21.36 -11.84
N ILE A 561 23.39 -20.06 -12.08
CA ILE A 561 24.31 -19.59 -13.12
C ILE A 561 25.75 -20.05 -12.83
N ILE A 562 26.18 -19.97 -11.57
CA ILE A 562 27.51 -20.44 -11.15
C ILE A 562 27.64 -21.94 -11.33
N ARG A 563 26.63 -22.72 -10.92
CA ARG A 563 26.57 -24.17 -11.14
C ARG A 563 26.71 -24.53 -12.62
N MET A 564 26.00 -23.82 -13.50
CA MET A 564 26.11 -23.99 -14.96
C MET A 564 27.51 -23.63 -15.50
N ARG A 565 28.16 -22.64 -14.90
CA ARG A 565 29.55 -22.25 -15.23
C ARG A 565 30.55 -23.33 -14.80
N GLU A 566 30.38 -23.91 -13.62
CA GLU A 566 31.21 -25.02 -13.11
C GLU A 566 31.05 -26.30 -13.98
N GLN A 567 29.91 -26.47 -14.63
CA GLN A 567 29.67 -27.54 -15.61
C GLN A 567 30.34 -27.29 -16.98
N GLY A 568 31.09 -26.19 -17.14
CA GLY A 568 31.91 -25.90 -18.33
C GLY A 568 31.24 -25.04 -19.40
N LEU A 569 30.03 -24.51 -19.16
CA LEU A 569 29.37 -23.59 -20.10
C LEU A 569 30.08 -22.23 -20.16
N SER A 570 30.04 -21.55 -21.31
CA SER A 570 30.52 -20.17 -21.42
C SER A 570 29.70 -19.23 -20.54
N ILE A 571 30.25 -18.07 -20.11
CA ILE A 571 29.55 -17.14 -19.19
C ILE A 571 28.13 -16.81 -19.65
N ASN A 572 27.94 -16.53 -20.94
CA ASN A 572 26.63 -16.16 -21.48
C ASN A 572 25.68 -17.33 -21.55
N GLU A 573 26.17 -18.52 -21.93
CA GLU A 573 25.38 -19.74 -21.97
C GLU A 573 24.97 -20.15 -20.56
N ALA A 574 25.88 -20.05 -19.59
CA ALA A 574 25.61 -20.32 -18.18
C ALA A 574 24.56 -19.33 -17.62
N ALA A 575 24.66 -18.04 -17.94
CA ALA A 575 23.70 -17.03 -17.52
C ALA A 575 22.30 -17.30 -18.08
N ILE A 576 22.20 -17.65 -19.37
CA ILE A 576 20.93 -17.92 -20.04
C ILE A 576 20.34 -19.25 -19.54
N ALA A 577 21.11 -20.33 -19.53
CA ALA A 577 20.65 -21.65 -19.13
C ALA A 577 20.26 -21.67 -17.64
N GLY A 578 21.12 -21.11 -16.79
CA GLY A 578 20.90 -21.06 -15.34
C GLY A 578 19.64 -20.28 -14.98
N ALA A 579 19.46 -19.07 -15.53
CA ALA A 579 18.27 -18.28 -15.28
C ALA A 579 17.00 -18.93 -15.86
N SER A 580 17.08 -19.53 -17.06
CA SER A 580 15.92 -20.15 -17.71
C SER A 580 15.42 -21.39 -16.98
N GLU A 581 16.31 -22.14 -16.33
CA GLU A 581 15.95 -23.32 -15.55
C GLU A 581 15.14 -22.96 -14.29
N VAL A 582 15.48 -21.85 -13.62
CA VAL A 582 14.82 -21.46 -12.35
C VAL A 582 13.67 -20.47 -12.52
N ALA A 583 13.56 -19.80 -13.68
CA ALA A 583 12.57 -18.73 -13.90
C ALA A 583 11.13 -19.18 -13.63
N PHE A 584 10.74 -20.39 -14.05
CA PHE A 584 9.39 -20.91 -13.79
C PHE A 584 9.15 -21.17 -12.30
N THR A 585 10.16 -21.68 -11.60
CA THR A 585 10.10 -21.92 -10.15
C THR A 585 9.93 -20.60 -9.39
N LEU A 586 10.70 -19.56 -9.74
CA LEU A 586 10.59 -18.23 -9.13
C LEU A 586 9.23 -17.59 -9.38
N LEU A 587 8.71 -17.70 -10.61
CA LEU A 587 7.36 -17.25 -10.94
C LEU A 587 6.31 -17.97 -10.06
N SER A 588 6.41 -19.29 -9.92
CA SER A 588 5.49 -20.10 -9.11
C SER A 588 5.54 -19.73 -7.63
N ILE A 589 6.74 -19.51 -7.08
CA ILE A 589 6.94 -19.08 -5.68
C ILE A 589 6.35 -17.68 -5.49
N THR A 590 6.64 -16.74 -6.39
CA THR A 590 6.11 -15.37 -6.35
C THR A 590 4.58 -15.37 -6.38
N VAL A 591 3.97 -16.12 -7.29
CA VAL A 591 2.50 -16.24 -7.37
C VAL A 591 1.92 -16.84 -6.10
N SER A 592 2.62 -17.79 -5.49
CA SER A 592 2.22 -18.40 -4.22
C SER A 592 2.30 -17.40 -3.05
N VAL A 593 3.36 -16.60 -2.97
CA VAL A 593 3.49 -15.50 -1.99
C VAL A 593 2.36 -14.50 -2.19
N LEU A 594 2.09 -14.08 -3.43
CA LEU A 594 0.98 -13.19 -3.74
C LEU A 594 -0.37 -13.80 -3.31
N ALA A 595 -0.59 -15.08 -3.55
CA ALA A 595 -1.81 -15.79 -3.13
C ALA A 595 -1.97 -15.86 -1.60
N VAL A 596 -0.87 -15.92 -0.84
CA VAL A 596 -0.89 -15.90 0.63
C VAL A 596 -1.23 -14.52 1.18
N PHE A 597 -0.74 -13.44 0.57
CA PHE A 597 -1.00 -12.07 1.04
C PHE A 597 -2.28 -11.45 0.46
N LEU A 598 -2.83 -12.00 -0.62
CA LEU A 598 -4.05 -11.49 -1.26
C LEU A 598 -5.26 -11.44 -0.31
N PRO A 599 -5.57 -12.47 0.51
CA PRO A 599 -6.67 -12.41 1.46
C PRO A 599 -6.51 -11.29 2.50
N ILE A 600 -5.28 -11.00 2.91
CA ILE A 600 -4.97 -9.94 3.88
C ILE A 600 -5.24 -8.56 3.25
N GLY A 601 -4.84 -8.36 2.00
CA GLY A 601 -5.09 -7.11 1.27
C GLY A 601 -6.56 -6.88 0.90
N LEU A 602 -7.35 -7.95 0.79
CA LEU A 602 -8.79 -7.92 0.49
C LEU A 602 -9.68 -7.96 1.75
N ALA A 603 -9.08 -8.03 2.94
CA ALA A 603 -9.84 -7.99 4.17
C ALA A 603 -10.66 -6.69 4.27
N SER A 604 -11.88 -6.80 4.79
CA SER A 604 -12.77 -5.66 4.99
C SER A 604 -12.52 -4.99 6.35
N GLY A 605 -13.11 -3.82 6.56
CA GLY A 605 -13.01 -3.11 7.83
C GLY A 605 -11.76 -2.24 7.98
N LEU A 606 -11.60 -1.67 9.17
CA LEU A 606 -10.44 -0.86 9.55
C LEU A 606 -9.13 -1.69 9.50
N THR A 607 -9.18 -2.90 10.04
CA THR A 607 -8.04 -3.84 10.04
C THR A 607 -7.58 -4.15 8.61
N GLY A 608 -8.52 -4.43 7.70
CA GLY A 608 -8.19 -4.68 6.31
C GLY A 608 -7.55 -3.49 5.60
N ARG A 609 -8.01 -2.26 5.88
CA ARG A 609 -7.38 -1.05 5.31
C ARG A 609 -5.97 -0.80 5.86
N LEU A 610 -5.74 -1.05 7.14
CA LEU A 610 -4.40 -0.96 7.74
C LEU A 610 -3.43 -1.97 7.08
N PHE A 611 -3.87 -3.21 6.88
CA PHE A 611 -3.02 -4.24 6.26
C PHE A 611 -3.01 -4.20 4.72
N ARG A 612 -3.84 -3.36 4.08
CA ARG A 612 -3.84 -3.20 2.62
C ARG A 612 -2.51 -2.65 2.12
N GLU A 613 -1.97 -1.63 2.79
CA GLU A 613 -0.67 -1.07 2.42
C GLU A 613 0.46 -2.06 2.71
N PHE A 614 0.38 -2.83 3.80
CA PHE A 614 1.31 -3.92 4.09
C PHE A 614 1.31 -4.97 2.96
N ALA A 615 0.16 -5.59 2.68
CA ALA A 615 0.03 -6.63 1.66
C ALA A 615 0.36 -6.11 0.25
N GLY A 616 -0.05 -4.88 -0.07
CA GLY A 616 0.27 -4.21 -1.33
C GLY A 616 1.77 -3.95 -1.49
N THR A 617 2.44 -3.48 -0.43
CA THR A 617 3.89 -3.27 -0.43
C THR A 617 4.64 -4.58 -0.61
N VAL A 618 4.20 -5.65 0.06
CA VAL A 618 4.74 -7.00 -0.16
C VAL A 618 4.58 -7.42 -1.62
N GLY A 619 3.36 -7.33 -2.15
CA GLY A 619 3.07 -7.77 -3.51
C GLY A 619 3.84 -6.99 -4.58
N ILE A 620 3.94 -5.68 -4.44
CA ILE A 620 4.73 -4.82 -5.32
C ILE A 620 6.21 -5.21 -5.25
N THR A 621 6.76 -5.35 -4.05
CA THR A 621 8.19 -5.59 -3.86
C THR A 621 8.61 -6.96 -4.38
N VAL A 622 7.84 -8.02 -4.11
CA VAL A 622 8.13 -9.37 -4.64
C VAL A 622 7.94 -9.41 -6.17
N THR A 623 6.95 -8.71 -6.72
CA THR A 623 6.76 -8.65 -8.18
C THR A 623 7.94 -7.92 -8.86
N VAL A 624 8.38 -6.80 -8.28
CA VAL A 624 9.56 -6.07 -8.76
C VAL A 624 10.83 -6.93 -8.64
N SER A 625 10.97 -7.67 -7.53
CA SER A 625 12.05 -8.66 -7.34
C SER A 625 12.06 -9.71 -8.44
N LEU A 626 10.93 -10.36 -8.72
CA LEU A 626 10.84 -11.38 -9.77
C LEU A 626 11.28 -10.84 -11.14
N VAL A 627 10.80 -9.64 -11.50
CA VAL A 627 11.14 -9.00 -12.78
C VAL A 627 12.65 -8.70 -12.85
N LEU A 628 13.21 -8.09 -11.81
CA LEU A 628 14.63 -7.77 -11.76
C LEU A 628 15.51 -9.03 -11.69
N SER A 629 15.08 -10.06 -10.97
CA SER A 629 15.78 -11.35 -10.85
C SER A 629 15.79 -12.14 -12.15
N CYS A 630 14.72 -12.09 -12.96
CA CYS A 630 14.72 -12.74 -14.27
C CYS A 630 15.44 -11.92 -15.34
N VAL A 631 15.37 -10.58 -15.29
CA VAL A 631 15.89 -9.71 -16.36
C VAL A 631 17.32 -9.24 -16.07
N VAL A 632 17.56 -8.68 -14.89
CA VAL A 632 18.80 -7.97 -14.56
C VAL A 632 19.84 -8.90 -13.94
N THR A 633 19.47 -9.76 -13.01
CA THR A 633 20.41 -10.64 -12.30
C THR A 633 21.27 -11.51 -13.22
N PRO A 634 20.76 -12.14 -14.30
CA PRO A 634 21.59 -12.95 -15.18
C PRO A 634 22.65 -12.12 -15.91
N CYS A 635 22.28 -10.91 -16.33
CA CYS A 635 23.18 -9.97 -16.98
C CYS A 635 24.24 -9.44 -16.01
N LEU A 636 23.82 -9.02 -14.82
CA LEU A 636 24.70 -8.51 -13.77
C LEU A 636 25.73 -9.57 -13.34
N THR A 637 25.27 -10.80 -13.13
CA THR A 637 26.14 -11.94 -12.78
C THR A 637 27.16 -12.22 -13.87
N ALA A 638 26.73 -12.24 -15.14
CA ALA A 638 27.63 -12.40 -16.28
C ALA A 638 28.67 -11.27 -16.37
N LEU A 639 28.28 -10.02 -16.13
CA LEU A 639 29.20 -8.87 -16.09
C LEU A 639 30.22 -9.03 -14.96
N CYS A 640 29.78 -9.34 -13.74
CA CYS A 640 30.66 -9.57 -12.59
C CYS A 640 31.66 -10.70 -12.84
N MET A 641 31.23 -11.81 -13.46
CA MET A 641 32.11 -12.91 -13.84
C MET A 641 33.18 -12.48 -14.86
N ARG A 642 32.79 -11.74 -15.91
CA ARG A 642 33.74 -11.21 -16.90
C ARG A 642 34.77 -10.26 -16.28
N PHE A 643 34.34 -9.41 -15.34
CA PHE A 643 35.27 -8.54 -14.61
C PHE A 643 36.27 -9.32 -13.76
N ALA A 644 35.86 -10.44 -13.16
CA ALA A 644 36.76 -11.30 -12.38
C ALA A 644 37.78 -12.04 -13.26
N GLU A 645 37.34 -12.61 -14.40
CA GLU A 645 38.24 -13.30 -15.35
C GLU A 645 39.25 -12.35 -16.00
N ASN A 646 38.86 -11.11 -16.31
CA ASN A 646 39.79 -10.12 -16.83
C ASN A 646 40.85 -9.68 -15.80
N ARG A 647 40.56 -9.79 -14.50
CA ARG A 647 41.55 -9.50 -13.44
C ARG A 647 42.58 -10.61 -13.26
N THR A 648 42.15 -11.87 -13.33
CA THR A 648 43.07 -13.02 -13.25
C THR A 648 43.95 -13.16 -14.50
N ALA A 649 43.46 -12.71 -15.66
CA ALA A 649 44.26 -12.68 -16.89
C ALA A 649 45.38 -11.60 -16.91
N VAL A 650 45.25 -10.54 -16.12
CA VAL A 650 46.22 -9.41 -16.08
C VAL A 650 47.29 -9.60 -14.98
N HIS A 651 47.02 -10.44 -13.97
CA HIS A 651 47.99 -10.89 -12.98
C HIS A 651 47.95 -12.41 -12.87
N PRO A 652 48.64 -13.15 -13.76
CA PRO A 652 48.95 -14.54 -13.50
C PRO A 652 50.01 -14.57 -12.40
N GLU A 653 49.68 -15.16 -11.25
CA GLU A 653 50.69 -15.55 -10.25
C GLU A 653 51.64 -16.62 -10.82
#